data_AF-A0A561VH11-F1
#
_entry.id   AF-A0A561VH11-F1
#
_cell.length_a   1.000
_cell.length_b   1.000
_cell.length_c   1.000
_cell.angle_alpha   90.00
_cell.angle_beta   90.00
_cell.angle_gamma   90.00
#
_symmetry.space_group_name_H-M   'P 1'
#
loop_
_entity.id
_entity.type
_entity.pdbx_description
1 polymer ?
#
loop_
_entity_poly.entity_id
_entity_poly.type
_entity_poly.pdbx_seq_one_letter_code
_entity_poly.pdbx_strand_id
1 'polypeptide(L)'
;MRDAETVLGPVLDAMAETAAVPLMTRAELILLCEVELGLYLQRRLMRDAPVSDTWPLFSGYPFAQAWGVADADRALQAARYTLWPYTRWVAWDELLDQYSDFDPRLRLFDVTDRAAPAVLQAPLIAPGRIEQYDQLIREAPPFKQLPLAPAQPGRHRFQVGQTEVVVTLPEHGSIPPRPHDLALAPMGTGAPLTFNRTDLEATATAMDLREPQDWAGRLRRTGFVTESDERFRGSDTFSVNRIQHLLGIVGAGKSTIRDIITIHLVQKHDMRVTVVVGDVAEVLKLVDLYNRHLGTGVAAPLIGATGREEHAQRLHRRLASRGQTSLLAHDNPGFQYLSTSCVINTLLSPELDPLPYGEAPCSTLYAARPNVRRVGAESWVRNRAACPYWEECPRQHSARALVEARIWVTTPAGLIQASVPRPQNGERVRYLELACRRSDLVIVDEADRVQMQLDQMFAPSVTLVGTAGSGRSLLDELNTHRIQELAAAGRRQLSVRAVADWTAAVNVVVTATDRLYAMLVGSREMRDWVRIGHFNAWSLQLRLIDEQYPDKDQGLEARRRLTEMLDAFRDDPLGDERDPGTDTDLIRLAEELLHTGRPRRTRARLRSLVTELFRLGSERTGAESPSAEGDDDDSVSLREQLDRVCPRFEFTLLLAVLERKLSMVNAMWPRVQAVLRLEFNQMYRGPDDYRPIIPESPMGNVVGFQFVVNGPDRDGVQTGELRFFRCIGVGRELLRAMPGLAEIDGRPPTNVLLMSGSSWAGTSSRYHIAVPVGVILRPRPDPAVTDLGASPSDPKRLDITDTAMRFEFFHVGNEPLAVSGSRPGEREQVLRRIARRLGESMDGEESRLEQELGSLPEERRRILLLVGSYHETAVVADELHQISERWRNGKVVRLVPDHDDTMEIDPEDDRHAPILRRGDVDVLEQSGADILVAPLLAVERGHNILNVHQQAAIGTAYFLVRPNPRPDDIFLAVHAVNDWIVRSMDKGAFTSWVRGEDSLDRAARKVRQLARSKWYAVLARSLAWSRLREDRDSVTWDLLVLMWQVIGRLVRGDVPARVVFVDAAFAPGRAGIPGQPDTRETSLLSSVLHVLRPYFTEGSTVSDHDRFIVDSLYRPLWLALSRCIEQSPERN
;
A
#
# COMPACT_ATOMS: atom_id res chain seq x y z
N MET A 1 -13.16 4.90 15.96
CA MET A 1 -12.55 4.01 16.95
C MET A 1 -13.60 3.68 17.98
N ARG A 2 -13.90 2.39 18.07
CA ARG A 2 -14.78 1.83 19.09
C ARG A 2 -14.05 1.85 20.43
N ASP A 3 -14.80 1.99 21.51
CA ASP A 3 -14.23 2.22 22.83
C ASP A 3 -14.84 1.27 23.86
N ALA A 4 -14.08 0.25 24.24
CA ALA A 4 -14.49 -0.70 25.27
C ALA A 4 -14.67 -0.03 26.64
N GLU A 5 -14.03 1.12 26.89
CA GLU A 5 -14.16 1.85 28.15
C GLU A 5 -15.61 2.29 28.43
N THR A 6 -16.42 2.50 27.39
CA THR A 6 -17.84 2.86 27.59
C THR A 6 -18.68 1.72 28.15
N VAL A 7 -18.37 0.48 27.78
CA VAL A 7 -19.03 -0.73 28.31
C VAL A 7 -18.45 -1.10 29.68
N LEU A 8 -17.13 -0.97 29.84
CA LEU A 8 -16.42 -1.25 31.10
C LEU A 8 -16.60 -0.16 32.16
N GLY A 9 -17.12 1.02 31.81
CA GLY A 9 -17.27 2.17 32.70
C GLY A 9 -17.86 1.85 34.09
N PRO A 10 -19.02 1.17 34.19
CA PRO A 10 -19.60 0.79 35.47
C PRO A 10 -18.70 -0.11 36.32
N VAL A 11 -17.92 -0.99 35.69
CA VAL A 11 -16.96 -1.87 36.37
C VAL A 11 -15.76 -1.07 36.86
N LEU A 12 -15.21 -0.20 36.00
CA LEU A 12 -14.07 0.66 36.33
C LEU A 12 -14.40 1.62 37.47
N ASP A 13 -15.59 2.23 37.47
CA ASP A 13 -16.02 3.14 38.51
C ASP A 13 -16.25 2.38 39.84
N ALA A 14 -16.88 1.19 39.80
CA ALA A 14 -17.03 0.35 40.99
C ALA A 14 -15.68 -0.13 41.59
N MET A 15 -14.69 -0.43 40.74
CA MET A 15 -13.33 -0.75 41.18
C MET A 15 -12.63 0.47 41.78
N ALA A 16 -12.80 1.66 41.19
CA ALA A 16 -12.19 2.90 41.65
C ALA A 16 -12.76 3.42 42.99
N GLU A 17 -14.04 3.16 43.28
CA GLU A 17 -14.71 3.57 44.53
C GLU A 17 -14.29 2.75 45.76
N THR A 18 -13.59 1.62 45.57
CA THR A 18 -13.26 0.69 46.66
C THR A 18 -11.96 1.09 47.37
N ALA A 19 -11.97 1.13 48.72
CA ALA A 19 -10.85 1.56 49.58
C ALA A 19 -9.53 0.75 49.46
N ALA A 20 -9.51 -0.33 48.67
CA ALA A 20 -8.33 -1.14 48.38
C ALA A 20 -7.48 -0.61 47.20
N VAL A 21 -7.92 0.46 46.51
CA VAL A 21 -7.33 0.94 45.24
C VAL A 21 -6.64 2.33 45.32
N PRO A 22 -6.06 2.85 46.43
CA PRO A 22 -5.75 4.29 46.52
C PRO A 22 -4.62 4.79 45.62
N LEU A 23 -3.91 3.90 44.90
CA LEU A 23 -2.72 4.23 44.11
C LEU A 23 -2.79 3.82 42.63
N MET A 24 -3.87 3.15 42.18
CA MET A 24 -3.95 2.67 40.80
C MET A 24 -4.58 3.70 39.87
N THR A 25 -3.98 3.85 38.70
CA THR A 25 -4.49 4.71 37.63
C THR A 25 -5.64 4.00 36.89
N ARG A 26 -6.56 4.78 36.32
CA ARG A 26 -7.66 4.24 35.49
C ARG A 26 -7.15 3.35 34.34
N ALA A 27 -5.95 3.63 33.82
CA ALA A 27 -5.31 2.83 32.78
C ALA A 27 -4.92 1.41 33.25
N GLU A 28 -4.48 1.25 34.50
CA GLU A 28 -4.14 -0.06 35.07
C GLU A 28 -5.40 -0.91 35.32
N LEU A 29 -6.51 -0.27 35.69
CA LEU A 29 -7.81 -0.96 35.83
C LEU A 29 -8.37 -1.44 34.48
N ILE A 30 -8.17 -0.66 33.41
CA ILE A 30 -8.52 -1.07 32.04
C ILE A 30 -7.67 -2.28 31.64
N LEU A 31 -6.35 -2.23 31.87
CA LEU A 31 -5.44 -3.33 31.58
C LEU A 31 -5.88 -4.64 32.25
N LEU A 32 -6.25 -4.56 33.52
CA LEU A 32 -6.77 -5.71 34.29
C LEU A 32 -8.03 -6.29 33.62
N CYS A 33 -9.00 -5.45 33.24
CA CYS A 33 -10.21 -5.90 32.59
C CYS A 33 -9.97 -6.52 31.21
N GLU A 34 -9.00 -6.00 30.45
CA GLU A 34 -8.65 -6.52 29.13
C GLU A 34 -7.96 -7.89 29.22
N VAL A 35 -7.06 -8.11 30.19
CA VAL A 35 -6.46 -9.43 30.43
C VAL A 35 -7.52 -10.44 30.87
N GLU A 36 -8.41 -10.07 31.80
CA GLU A 36 -9.52 -10.93 32.25
C GLU A 36 -10.47 -11.29 31.10
N LEU A 37 -10.79 -10.34 30.21
CA LEU A 37 -11.61 -10.59 29.02
C LEU A 37 -10.95 -11.62 28.08
N GLY A 38 -9.64 -11.55 27.89
CA GLY A 38 -8.88 -12.52 27.09
C GLY A 38 -8.92 -13.93 27.66
N LEU A 39 -8.69 -14.07 28.97
CA LEU A 39 -8.78 -15.35 29.69
C LEU A 39 -10.20 -15.92 29.69
N TYR A 40 -11.20 -15.05 29.82
CA TYR A 40 -12.61 -15.44 29.77
C TYR A 40 -13.00 -15.95 28.37
N LEU A 41 -12.57 -15.26 27.31
CA LEU A 41 -12.77 -15.69 25.92
C LEU A 41 -12.11 -17.05 25.66
N GLN A 42 -10.86 -17.22 26.10
CA GLN A 42 -10.15 -18.49 25.98
C GLN A 42 -10.92 -19.61 26.67
N ARG A 43 -11.32 -19.43 27.93
CA ARG A 43 -12.08 -20.45 28.68
C ARG A 43 -13.41 -20.82 28.03
N ARG A 44 -14.08 -19.85 27.39
CA ARG A 44 -15.36 -20.08 26.68
C ARG A 44 -15.18 -20.90 25.41
N LEU A 45 -14.08 -20.71 24.68
CA LEU A 45 -13.80 -21.42 23.43
C LEU A 45 -13.03 -22.74 23.65
N MET A 46 -12.12 -22.77 24.62
CA MET A 46 -11.16 -23.85 24.88
C MET A 46 -10.90 -23.96 26.38
N ARG A 47 -11.78 -24.66 27.09
CA ARG A 47 -11.79 -24.72 28.57
C ARG A 47 -10.51 -25.28 29.19
N ASP A 48 -9.89 -26.25 28.52
CA ASP A 48 -8.74 -26.99 29.05
C ASP A 48 -7.39 -26.52 28.47
N ALA A 49 -7.39 -25.44 27.68
CA ALA A 49 -6.18 -24.91 27.05
C ALA A 49 -5.31 -24.10 28.05
N PRO A 50 -3.98 -24.15 27.91
CA PRO A 50 -3.05 -23.39 28.74
C PRO A 50 -3.15 -21.89 28.47
N VAL A 51 -2.91 -21.03 29.47
CA VAL A 51 -3.05 -19.56 29.32
C VAL A 51 -2.21 -18.99 28.15
N SER A 52 -1.08 -19.61 27.84
CA SER A 52 -0.21 -19.24 26.70
C SER A 52 -0.89 -19.34 25.33
N ASP A 53 -1.91 -20.18 25.18
CA ASP A 53 -2.65 -20.39 23.92
C ASP A 53 -3.66 -19.27 23.60
N THR A 54 -3.71 -18.22 24.41
CA THR A 54 -4.68 -17.11 24.28
C THR A 54 -4.33 -16.11 23.19
N TRP A 55 -3.07 -15.66 23.12
CA TRP A 55 -2.64 -14.61 22.19
C TRP A 55 -2.88 -14.92 20.69
N PRO A 56 -2.78 -16.18 20.19
CA PRO A 56 -3.05 -16.49 18.78
C PRO A 56 -4.47 -16.15 18.35
N LEU A 57 -5.44 -16.22 19.27
CA LEU A 57 -6.85 -15.93 19.00
C LEU A 57 -7.08 -14.46 18.59
N PHE A 58 -6.18 -13.55 18.98
CA PHE A 58 -6.30 -12.12 18.69
C PHE A 58 -5.65 -11.72 17.36
N SER A 59 -4.84 -12.59 16.76
CA SER A 59 -4.03 -12.32 15.57
C SER A 59 -4.84 -12.04 14.29
N GLY A 60 -6.13 -12.41 14.28
CA GLY A 60 -7.03 -12.29 13.14
C GLY A 60 -6.95 -13.44 12.13
N TYR A 61 -6.02 -14.37 12.29
CA TYR A 61 -5.98 -15.63 11.54
C TYR A 61 -6.97 -16.65 12.11
N PRO A 62 -7.46 -17.61 11.30
CA PRO A 62 -8.46 -18.61 11.71
C PRO A 62 -7.84 -19.75 12.54
N PHE A 63 -7.03 -19.45 13.55
CA PHE A 63 -6.40 -20.45 14.43
C PHE A 63 -7.42 -21.33 15.15
N ALA A 64 -8.49 -20.72 15.68
CA ALA A 64 -9.56 -21.45 16.39
C ALA A 64 -10.27 -22.45 15.46
N GLN A 65 -10.66 -22.00 14.25
CA GLN A 65 -11.29 -22.86 13.25
C GLN A 65 -10.34 -23.97 12.78
N ALA A 66 -9.07 -23.66 12.55
CA ALA A 66 -8.06 -24.63 12.17
C ALA A 66 -7.84 -25.72 13.24
N TRP A 67 -7.88 -25.33 14.52
CA TRP A 67 -7.81 -26.22 15.68
C TRP A 67 -9.07 -27.08 15.87
N GLY A 68 -10.19 -26.69 15.24
CA GLY A 68 -11.46 -27.43 15.28
C GLY A 68 -12.50 -26.87 16.24
N VAL A 69 -12.34 -25.62 16.70
CA VAL A 69 -13.36 -24.93 17.51
C VAL A 69 -14.45 -24.39 16.59
N ALA A 70 -15.67 -24.92 16.74
CA ALA A 70 -16.85 -24.47 15.99
C ALA A 70 -17.43 -23.15 16.55
N ASP A 71 -18.08 -22.35 15.69
CA ASP A 71 -18.82 -21.12 16.04
C ASP A 71 -18.03 -20.04 16.82
N ALA A 72 -16.70 -20.02 16.67
CA ALA A 72 -15.84 -19.05 17.35
C ALA A 72 -15.75 -17.67 16.66
N ASP A 73 -16.05 -17.59 15.36
CA ASP A 73 -15.64 -16.45 14.53
C ASP A 73 -16.28 -15.12 14.98
N ARG A 74 -17.58 -15.11 15.27
CA ARG A 74 -18.27 -13.89 15.70
C ARG A 74 -17.78 -13.40 17.07
N ALA A 75 -17.59 -14.33 18.01
CA ALA A 75 -17.06 -14.05 19.34
C ALA A 75 -15.63 -13.47 19.27
N LEU A 76 -14.78 -14.09 18.44
CA LEU A 76 -13.41 -13.63 18.20
C LEU A 76 -13.36 -12.28 17.47
N GLN A 77 -14.26 -12.01 16.52
CA GLN A 77 -14.34 -10.73 15.83
C GLN A 77 -14.74 -9.59 16.78
N ALA A 78 -15.75 -9.80 17.62
CA ALA A 78 -16.18 -8.81 18.61
C ALA A 78 -15.09 -8.54 19.66
N ALA A 79 -14.52 -9.60 20.25
CA ALA A 79 -13.47 -9.48 21.27
C ALA A 79 -12.18 -8.82 20.74
N ARG A 80 -11.85 -9.01 19.46
CA ARG A 80 -10.67 -8.37 18.82
C ARG A 80 -10.74 -6.84 18.87
N TYR A 81 -11.92 -6.22 18.90
CA TYR A 81 -12.00 -4.76 19.02
C TYR A 81 -11.37 -4.22 20.31
N THR A 82 -11.35 -5.04 21.36
CA THR A 82 -10.70 -4.74 22.63
C THR A 82 -9.29 -5.35 22.70
N LEU A 83 -9.11 -6.59 22.24
CA LEU A 83 -7.92 -7.40 22.51
C LEU A 83 -6.84 -7.35 21.41
N TRP A 84 -7.05 -6.64 20.31
CA TRP A 84 -6.05 -6.52 19.23
C TRP A 84 -4.66 -6.00 19.63
N PRO A 85 -4.43 -5.24 20.72
CA PRO A 85 -3.06 -4.85 21.10
C PRO A 85 -2.22 -6.05 21.57
N TYR A 86 -2.86 -7.16 21.95
CA TYR A 86 -2.26 -8.28 22.68
C TYR A 86 -1.92 -9.49 21.80
N THR A 87 -1.71 -9.29 20.50
CA THR A 87 -1.39 -10.38 19.57
C THR A 87 0.02 -10.95 19.72
N ARG A 88 0.88 -10.38 20.58
CA ARG A 88 2.27 -10.81 20.73
C ARG A 88 2.44 -11.69 21.96
N TRP A 89 3.16 -12.79 21.81
CA TRP A 89 3.41 -13.72 22.91
C TRP A 89 4.21 -13.06 24.05
N VAL A 90 5.29 -12.33 23.74
CA VAL A 90 6.10 -11.61 24.75
C VAL A 90 5.26 -10.57 25.50
N ALA A 91 4.51 -9.76 24.76
CA ALA A 91 3.67 -8.72 25.37
C ALA A 91 2.55 -9.35 26.21
N TRP A 92 1.97 -10.46 25.77
CA TRP A 92 0.96 -11.19 26.55
C TRP A 92 1.56 -11.78 27.83
N ASP A 93 2.74 -12.38 27.76
CA ASP A 93 3.45 -12.91 28.93
C ASP A 93 3.77 -11.80 29.95
N GLU A 94 4.30 -10.66 29.50
CA GLU A 94 4.54 -9.48 30.35
C GLU A 94 3.26 -8.97 31.02
N LEU A 95 2.13 -9.04 30.31
CA LEU A 95 0.83 -8.62 30.86
C LEU A 95 0.28 -9.61 31.87
N LEU A 96 0.53 -10.91 31.69
CA LEU A 96 0.19 -11.92 32.69
C LEU A 96 1.04 -11.76 33.95
N ASP A 97 2.30 -11.36 33.82
CA ASP A 97 3.16 -11.04 34.96
C ASP A 97 2.64 -9.80 35.70
N GLN A 98 2.37 -8.71 34.97
CA GLN A 98 1.75 -7.51 35.55
C GLN A 98 0.38 -7.81 36.18
N TYR A 99 -0.41 -8.70 35.58
CA TYR A 99 -1.69 -9.12 36.11
C TYR A 99 -1.55 -9.95 37.40
N SER A 100 -0.50 -10.77 37.49
CA SER A 100 -0.18 -11.56 38.67
C SER A 100 0.27 -10.71 39.85
N ASP A 101 0.87 -9.54 39.59
CA ASP A 101 1.28 -8.58 40.61
C ASP A 101 0.09 -7.82 41.27
N PHE A 102 -1.10 -7.85 40.67
CA PHE A 102 -2.29 -7.22 41.27
C PHE A 102 -2.83 -7.97 42.50
N ASP A 103 -3.50 -7.26 43.42
CA ASP A 103 -4.08 -7.85 44.63
C ASP A 103 -5.04 -9.00 44.27
N PRO A 104 -4.87 -10.21 44.83
CA PRO A 104 -5.75 -11.35 44.62
C PRO A 104 -7.25 -11.07 44.82
N ARG A 105 -7.62 -10.09 45.65
CA ARG A 105 -9.02 -9.69 45.89
C ARG A 105 -9.67 -8.99 44.69
N LEU A 106 -8.86 -8.42 43.80
CA LEU A 106 -9.32 -7.72 42.59
C LEU A 106 -9.42 -8.66 41.38
N ARG A 107 -8.61 -9.73 41.35
CA ARG A 107 -8.45 -10.64 40.21
C ARG A 107 -9.63 -11.62 40.07
N LEU A 108 -10.14 -11.78 38.85
CA LEU A 108 -11.17 -12.78 38.51
C LEU A 108 -10.55 -14.16 38.24
N PHE A 109 -9.34 -14.18 37.69
CA PHE A 109 -8.60 -15.40 37.37
C PHE A 109 -7.32 -15.49 38.18
N ASP A 110 -6.99 -16.70 38.61
CA ASP A 110 -5.68 -17.04 39.18
C ASP A 110 -4.85 -17.81 38.16
N VAL A 111 -3.64 -17.33 37.93
CA VAL A 111 -2.68 -17.88 36.94
C VAL A 111 -1.48 -18.40 37.72
N THR A 112 -1.53 -19.67 38.13
CA THR A 112 -0.45 -20.30 38.90
C THR A 112 0.69 -20.80 38.02
N ASP A 113 0.36 -21.31 36.83
CA ASP A 113 1.31 -21.79 35.82
C ASP A 113 0.80 -21.41 34.43
N ARG A 114 1.71 -20.92 33.56
CA ARG A 114 1.41 -20.52 32.18
C ARG A 114 1.03 -21.72 31.31
N ALA A 115 1.53 -22.92 31.65
CA ALA A 115 1.20 -24.18 30.99
C ALA A 115 -0.10 -24.83 31.51
N ALA A 116 -0.76 -24.21 32.50
CA ALA A 116 -2.03 -24.66 33.06
C ALA A 116 -3.19 -23.75 32.62
N PRO A 117 -4.45 -24.22 32.65
CA PRO A 117 -5.61 -23.38 32.43
C PRO A 117 -5.85 -22.41 33.60
N ALA A 118 -6.36 -21.21 33.30
CA ALA A 118 -6.69 -20.20 34.31
C ALA A 118 -7.84 -20.66 35.24
N VAL A 119 -7.65 -20.53 36.55
CA VAL A 119 -8.66 -20.91 37.54
C VAL A 119 -9.57 -19.72 37.84
N LEU A 120 -10.87 -19.88 37.61
CA LEU A 120 -11.87 -18.85 37.90
C LEU A 120 -12.08 -18.73 39.41
N GLN A 121 -11.92 -17.52 39.96
CA GLN A 121 -12.23 -17.18 41.34
C GLN A 121 -13.52 -16.34 41.42
N ALA A 122 -14.19 -16.34 42.57
CA ALA A 122 -15.33 -15.45 42.80
C ALA A 122 -14.81 -14.06 43.20
N PRO A 123 -15.00 -13.01 42.37
CA PRO A 123 -14.44 -11.69 42.67
C PRO A 123 -15.19 -11.07 43.86
N LEU A 124 -14.43 -10.51 44.81
CA LEU A 124 -14.99 -9.78 45.96
C LEU A 124 -15.46 -8.37 45.58
N ILE A 125 -14.90 -7.80 44.50
CA ILE A 125 -15.13 -6.43 44.02
C ILE A 125 -15.72 -6.50 42.61
N ALA A 126 -16.74 -5.69 42.30
CA ALA A 126 -17.42 -5.65 40.99
C ALA A 126 -17.82 -7.06 40.43
N PRO A 127 -18.72 -7.80 41.09
CA PRO A 127 -19.12 -9.15 40.67
C PRO A 127 -19.87 -9.20 39.32
N GLY A 128 -20.47 -8.09 38.90
CA GLY A 128 -21.16 -7.96 37.60
C GLY A 128 -20.25 -7.86 36.38
N ARG A 129 -18.91 -7.91 36.54
CA ARG A 129 -17.97 -7.74 35.42
C ARG A 129 -18.06 -8.83 34.35
N ILE A 130 -18.46 -10.05 34.74
CA ILE A 130 -18.63 -11.18 33.79
C ILE A 130 -19.72 -10.84 32.77
N GLU A 131 -20.81 -10.20 33.17
CA GLU A 131 -21.90 -9.81 32.26
C GLU A 131 -21.42 -8.81 31.20
N GLN A 132 -20.54 -7.88 31.60
CA GLN A 132 -19.93 -6.91 30.68
C GLN A 132 -18.94 -7.57 29.73
N TYR A 133 -18.15 -8.55 30.19
CA TYR A 133 -17.30 -9.36 29.32
C TYR A 133 -18.11 -10.18 28.33
N ASP A 134 -19.23 -10.74 28.78
CA ASP A 134 -20.13 -11.50 27.93
C ASP A 134 -20.81 -10.62 26.87
N GLN A 135 -21.09 -9.36 27.20
CA GLN A 135 -21.55 -8.35 26.24
C GLN A 135 -20.48 -8.04 25.18
N LEU A 136 -19.23 -7.77 25.60
CA LEU A 136 -18.10 -7.45 24.70
C LEU A 136 -17.71 -8.60 23.77
N ILE A 137 -18.03 -9.84 24.12
CA ILE A 137 -17.81 -11.02 23.27
C ILE A 137 -18.97 -11.21 22.28
N ARG A 138 -20.19 -10.78 22.60
CA ARG A 138 -21.37 -10.95 21.72
C ARG A 138 -21.47 -9.84 20.68
N GLU A 139 -21.17 -8.61 21.07
CA GLU A 139 -21.35 -7.40 20.27
C GLU A 139 -20.09 -6.54 20.33
N ALA A 140 -19.74 -5.91 19.21
CA ALA A 140 -18.60 -5.00 19.20
C ALA A 140 -18.88 -3.74 20.05
N PRO A 141 -17.85 -3.15 20.68
CA PRO A 141 -18.03 -1.95 21.48
C PRO A 141 -18.62 -0.80 20.65
N PRO A 142 -19.39 0.11 21.29
CA PRO A 142 -19.95 1.27 20.60
C PRO A 142 -18.85 2.26 20.19
N PHE A 143 -19.20 3.17 19.29
CA PHE A 143 -18.27 4.21 18.84
C PHE A 143 -17.98 5.22 19.95
N LYS A 144 -16.72 5.63 20.08
CA LYS A 144 -16.31 6.70 21.01
C LYS A 144 -17.08 7.99 20.68
N GLN A 145 -17.80 8.52 21.66
CA GLN A 145 -18.55 9.78 21.54
C GLN A 145 -17.72 10.97 22.04
N LEU A 146 -17.51 11.95 21.17
CA LEU A 146 -16.82 13.21 21.43
C LEU A 146 -17.58 14.35 20.72
N PRO A 147 -18.81 14.68 21.16
CA PRO A 147 -19.61 15.70 20.53
C PRO A 147 -18.95 17.07 20.62
N LEU A 148 -19.04 17.85 19.54
CA LEU A 148 -18.52 19.20 19.44
C LEU A 148 -19.67 20.18 19.27
N ALA A 149 -19.91 20.99 20.30
CA ALA A 149 -20.90 22.06 20.21
C ALA A 149 -20.39 23.19 19.29
N PRO A 150 -21.27 23.85 18.52
CA PRO A 150 -20.89 25.01 17.73
C PRO A 150 -20.45 26.17 18.62
N ALA A 151 -19.47 26.94 18.14
CA ALA A 151 -18.98 28.12 18.84
C ALA A 151 -20.09 29.17 18.99
N GLN A 152 -20.14 29.81 20.16
CA GLN A 152 -21.07 30.90 20.43
C GLN A 152 -20.48 32.23 19.93
N PRO A 153 -21.27 33.30 19.82
CA PRO A 153 -20.74 34.63 19.51
C PRO A 153 -19.68 35.09 20.54
N GLY A 154 -18.68 35.86 20.10
CA GLY A 154 -17.63 36.42 20.96
C GLY A 154 -16.20 36.02 20.58
N ARG A 155 -15.25 36.31 21.48
CA ARG A 155 -13.81 36.12 21.22
C ARG A 155 -13.40 34.65 21.37
N HIS A 156 -12.77 34.12 20.34
CA HIS A 156 -12.29 32.76 20.24
C HIS A 156 -10.82 32.76 19.85
N ARG A 157 -10.05 31.81 20.39
CA ARG A 157 -8.67 31.57 19.95
C ARG A 157 -8.55 30.26 19.20
N PHE A 158 -7.56 30.20 18.32
CA PHE A 158 -7.08 28.98 17.68
C PHE A 158 -5.59 29.13 17.35
N GLN A 159 -4.94 28.04 16.96
CA GLN A 159 -3.51 27.99 16.62
C GLN A 159 -3.34 27.91 15.11
N VAL A 160 -2.38 28.66 14.58
CA VAL A 160 -1.98 28.71 13.17
C VAL A 160 -0.46 28.54 13.15
N GLY A 161 0.03 27.35 12.81
CA GLY A 161 1.42 26.97 13.05
C GLY A 161 1.87 27.24 14.49
N GLN A 162 2.69 28.27 14.67
CA GLN A 162 3.25 28.69 15.96
C GLN A 162 2.59 29.94 16.56
N THR A 163 1.64 30.57 15.86
CA THR A 163 0.99 31.82 16.30
C THR A 163 -0.42 31.54 16.86
N GLU A 164 -0.70 32.12 18.04
CA GLU A 164 -2.08 32.14 18.55
C GLU A 164 -2.84 33.27 17.83
N VAL A 165 -3.90 32.91 17.11
CA VAL A 165 -4.78 33.87 16.44
C VAL A 165 -6.08 33.97 17.23
N VAL A 166 -6.51 35.21 17.50
CA VAL A 166 -7.78 35.50 18.16
C VAL A 166 -8.73 36.10 17.14
N VAL A 167 -9.91 35.49 17.00
CA VAL A 167 -10.98 35.96 16.13
C VAL A 167 -12.21 36.32 16.97
N THR A 168 -12.92 37.37 16.57
CA THR A 168 -14.20 37.74 17.17
C THR A 168 -15.33 37.27 16.26
N LEU A 169 -16.10 36.28 16.71
CA LEU A 169 -17.23 35.76 15.97
C LEU A 169 -18.44 36.69 16.18
N PRO A 170 -19.06 37.21 15.11
CA PRO A 170 -20.24 38.06 15.20
C PRO A 170 -21.45 37.27 15.71
N GLU A 171 -22.52 37.97 16.09
CA GLU A 171 -23.80 37.33 16.33
C GLU A 171 -24.31 36.69 15.02
N HIS A 172 -24.46 35.37 15.03
CA HIS A 172 -24.99 34.60 13.92
C HIS A 172 -25.96 33.54 14.45
N GLY A 173 -26.96 33.15 13.65
CA GLY A 173 -27.73 31.94 13.93
C GLY A 173 -26.82 30.72 13.78
N SER A 174 -26.58 29.97 14.85
CA SER A 174 -25.86 28.70 14.73
C SER A 174 -26.84 27.62 14.26
N ILE A 175 -26.66 27.16 13.01
CA ILE A 175 -27.37 25.99 12.50
C ILE A 175 -26.54 24.76 12.90
N PRO A 176 -27.11 23.84 13.70
CA PRO A 176 -26.39 22.64 14.08
C PRO A 176 -26.14 21.78 12.82
N PRO A 177 -24.95 21.18 12.71
CA PRO A 177 -24.61 20.40 11.54
C PRO A 177 -25.45 19.13 11.44
N ARG A 178 -25.84 18.75 10.21
CA ARG A 178 -26.63 17.55 9.94
C ARG A 178 -25.74 16.29 10.07
N PRO A 179 -26.01 15.39 11.03
CA PRO A 179 -25.21 14.19 11.19
C PRO A 179 -25.54 13.14 10.12
N HIS A 180 -24.60 12.24 9.86
CA HIS A 180 -24.91 10.98 9.21
C HIS A 180 -25.76 10.11 10.14
N ASP A 181 -26.83 9.53 9.60
CA ASP A 181 -27.62 8.52 10.30
C ASP A 181 -26.82 7.21 10.38
N LEU A 182 -26.25 6.94 11.55
CA LEU A 182 -25.55 5.71 11.81
C LEU A 182 -26.49 4.52 11.95
N ALA A 183 -27.79 4.70 12.21
CA ALA A 183 -28.81 3.65 12.35
C ALA A 183 -29.38 3.19 10.99
N LEU A 184 -29.17 3.99 9.95
CA LEU A 184 -29.61 3.69 8.60
C LEU A 184 -29.14 2.31 8.14
N ALA A 185 -30.10 1.45 7.80
CA ALA A 185 -29.87 0.14 7.22
C ALA A 185 -29.93 0.22 5.68
N PRO A 186 -29.25 -0.70 4.96
CA PRO A 186 -29.44 -0.84 3.52
C PRO A 186 -30.90 -1.21 3.24
N MET A 187 -31.49 -0.61 2.20
CA MET A 187 -32.89 -0.82 1.82
C MET A 187 -33.17 -2.29 1.47
N GLY A 188 -32.22 -2.96 0.82
CA GLY A 188 -32.29 -4.37 0.47
C GLY A 188 -32.01 -5.33 1.62
N THR A 189 -31.68 -4.85 2.83
CA THR A 189 -31.38 -5.68 4.01
C THR A 189 -30.32 -6.75 3.78
N GLY A 190 -29.40 -6.54 2.84
CA GLY A 190 -28.35 -7.49 2.48
C GLY A 190 -28.82 -8.66 1.60
N ALA A 191 -30.02 -8.59 1.02
CA ALA A 191 -30.52 -9.60 0.09
C ALA A 191 -29.67 -9.65 -1.21
N PRO A 192 -29.58 -10.82 -1.88
CA PRO A 192 -28.90 -10.92 -3.16
C PRO A 192 -29.51 -10.00 -4.22
N LEU A 193 -28.66 -9.24 -4.92
CA LEU A 193 -29.08 -8.34 -6.01
C LEU A 193 -28.99 -9.08 -7.34
N THR A 194 -30.10 -9.19 -8.07
CA THR A 194 -30.13 -9.84 -9.38
C THR A 194 -30.29 -8.80 -10.47
N PHE A 195 -29.44 -8.88 -11.50
CA PHE A 195 -29.44 -7.96 -12.64
C PHE A 195 -29.83 -8.71 -13.90
N ASN A 196 -30.90 -8.24 -14.56
CA ASN A 196 -31.33 -8.75 -15.85
C ASN A 196 -30.91 -7.79 -16.96
N ARG A 197 -30.36 -8.35 -18.04
CA ARG A 197 -29.93 -7.61 -19.23
C ARG A 197 -31.02 -6.71 -19.79
N THR A 198 -32.26 -7.18 -19.89
CA THR A 198 -33.37 -6.38 -20.47
C THR A 198 -33.59 -5.09 -19.69
N ASP A 199 -33.47 -5.16 -18.36
CA ASP A 199 -33.69 -4.02 -17.48
C ASP A 199 -32.50 -3.04 -17.54
N LEU A 200 -31.27 -3.57 -17.65
CA LEU A 200 -30.08 -2.76 -17.86
C LEU A 200 -30.09 -2.05 -19.23
N GLU A 201 -30.55 -2.73 -20.28
CA GLU A 201 -30.72 -2.14 -21.62
C GLU A 201 -31.77 -1.03 -21.63
N ALA A 202 -32.88 -1.21 -20.90
CA ALA A 202 -33.88 -0.15 -20.73
C ALA A 202 -33.29 1.08 -20.02
N THR A 203 -32.49 0.88 -18.96
CA THR A 203 -31.78 1.98 -18.29
C THR A 203 -30.75 2.64 -19.22
N ALA A 204 -29.96 1.86 -19.96
CA ALA A 204 -28.97 2.38 -20.91
C ALA A 204 -29.61 3.24 -22.00
N THR A 205 -30.76 2.80 -22.53
CA THR A 205 -31.55 3.57 -23.51
C THR A 205 -32.03 4.90 -22.91
N ALA A 206 -32.46 4.89 -21.64
CA ALA A 206 -32.84 6.11 -20.95
C ALA A 206 -31.65 7.06 -20.68
N MET A 207 -30.45 6.53 -20.49
CA MET A 207 -29.22 7.33 -20.39
C MET A 207 -28.87 7.98 -21.72
N ASP A 208 -28.93 7.22 -22.83
CA ASP A 208 -28.66 7.72 -24.18
C ASP A 208 -29.63 8.82 -24.63
N LEU A 209 -30.90 8.74 -24.19
CA LEU A 209 -31.89 9.79 -24.45
C LEU A 209 -31.54 11.13 -23.80
N ARG A 210 -30.79 11.12 -22.68
CA ARG A 210 -30.33 12.33 -22.00
C ARG A 210 -28.99 12.83 -22.51
N GLU A 211 -28.06 11.91 -22.74
CA GLU A 211 -26.74 12.20 -23.26
C GLU A 211 -26.34 11.12 -24.27
N PRO A 212 -26.29 11.43 -25.57
CA PRO A 212 -26.02 10.44 -26.60
C PRO A 212 -24.54 10.02 -26.55
N GLN A 213 -24.24 8.95 -25.80
CA GLN A 213 -22.91 8.34 -25.74
C GLN A 213 -22.89 6.85 -26.11
N ASP A 214 -23.96 6.34 -26.72
CA ASP A 214 -24.10 4.94 -27.13
C ASP A 214 -23.91 3.95 -25.96
N TRP A 215 -24.53 4.23 -24.80
CA TRP A 215 -24.57 3.30 -23.66
C TRP A 215 -25.27 1.99 -24.02
N ALA A 216 -26.39 2.07 -24.73
CA ALA A 216 -27.17 0.90 -25.15
C ALA A 216 -26.41 0.06 -26.18
N GLY A 217 -25.78 0.67 -27.19
CA GLY A 217 -24.96 -0.08 -28.15
C GLY A 217 -23.72 -0.69 -27.50
N ARG A 218 -23.06 0.03 -26.57
CA ARG A 218 -21.95 -0.53 -25.77
C ARG A 218 -22.40 -1.74 -24.95
N LEU A 219 -23.57 -1.68 -24.30
CA LEU A 219 -24.11 -2.82 -23.54
C LEU A 219 -24.50 -3.99 -24.47
N ARG A 220 -25.08 -3.73 -25.64
CA ARG A 220 -25.41 -4.76 -26.65
C ARG A 220 -24.19 -5.51 -27.14
N ARG A 221 -23.07 -4.79 -27.31
CA ARG A 221 -21.75 -5.36 -27.64
C ARG A 221 -21.07 -6.09 -26.48
N THR A 222 -21.67 -6.14 -25.29
CA THR A 222 -21.15 -6.90 -24.14
C THR A 222 -22.03 -8.12 -23.87
N GLY A 223 -21.44 -9.31 -23.84
CA GLY A 223 -22.06 -10.56 -23.39
C GLY A 223 -21.68 -10.89 -21.95
N PHE A 224 -22.64 -11.41 -21.18
CA PHE A 224 -22.39 -11.96 -19.85
C PHE A 224 -22.21 -13.47 -19.94
N VAL A 225 -21.20 -13.95 -19.23
CA VAL A 225 -20.96 -15.36 -19.05
C VAL A 225 -20.90 -15.61 -17.55
N THR A 226 -21.82 -16.40 -17.03
CA THR A 226 -21.93 -16.68 -15.60
C THR A 226 -21.52 -18.12 -15.30
N GLU A 227 -21.02 -18.33 -14.09
CA GLU A 227 -20.71 -19.64 -13.58
C GLU A 227 -22.00 -20.42 -13.23
N SER A 228 -22.13 -21.65 -13.74
CA SER A 228 -23.18 -22.61 -13.39
C SER A 228 -22.59 -24.02 -13.46
N ASP A 229 -22.65 -24.79 -12.36
CA ASP A 229 -22.08 -26.14 -12.25
C ASP A 229 -20.60 -26.23 -12.67
N GLU A 230 -19.76 -25.31 -12.16
CA GLU A 230 -18.31 -25.19 -12.47
C GLU A 230 -18.00 -24.96 -13.96
N ARG A 231 -19.01 -24.60 -14.76
CA ARG A 231 -18.87 -24.27 -16.17
C ARG A 231 -19.43 -22.88 -16.46
N PHE A 232 -18.76 -22.18 -17.35
CA PHE A 232 -19.20 -20.88 -17.82
C PHE A 232 -20.21 -21.04 -18.95
N ARG A 233 -21.41 -20.47 -18.78
CA ARG A 233 -22.46 -20.43 -19.80
C ARG A 233 -22.90 -18.99 -20.06
N GLY A 234 -23.23 -18.69 -21.31
CA GLY A 234 -23.84 -17.41 -21.65
C GLY A 234 -25.15 -17.27 -20.89
N SER A 235 -25.32 -16.15 -20.18
CA SER A 235 -26.53 -15.84 -19.41
C SER A 235 -26.93 -14.40 -19.68
N ASP A 236 -28.21 -14.10 -19.58
CA ASP A 236 -28.73 -12.73 -19.60
C ASP A 236 -28.94 -12.17 -18.18
N THR A 237 -28.64 -12.96 -17.16
CA THR A 237 -28.79 -12.57 -15.74
C THR A 237 -27.55 -12.92 -14.94
N PHE A 238 -27.22 -12.09 -13.95
CA PHE A 238 -26.23 -12.42 -12.91
C PHE A 238 -26.66 -11.85 -11.56
N SER A 239 -26.24 -12.49 -10.48
CA SER A 239 -26.55 -12.07 -9.12
C SER A 239 -25.30 -11.71 -8.32
N VAL A 240 -25.44 -10.76 -7.40
CA VAL A 240 -24.41 -10.39 -6.42
C VAL A 240 -24.90 -10.78 -5.03
N ASN A 241 -24.22 -11.71 -4.37
CA ASN A 241 -24.51 -12.17 -3.02
C ASN A 241 -23.25 -12.09 -2.15
N ARG A 242 -23.20 -11.15 -1.20
CA ARG A 242 -22.04 -10.79 -0.37
C ARG A 242 -20.82 -10.31 -1.16
N ILE A 243 -20.17 -11.17 -1.94
CA ILE A 243 -19.05 -10.81 -2.83
C ILE A 243 -19.27 -11.49 -4.18
N GLN A 244 -19.27 -10.70 -5.25
CA GLN A 244 -19.21 -11.20 -6.61
C GLN A 244 -17.96 -10.65 -7.31
N HIS A 245 -17.16 -11.55 -7.89
CA HIS A 245 -16.03 -11.16 -8.71
C HIS A 245 -16.45 -11.20 -10.19
N LEU A 246 -16.40 -10.02 -10.82
CA LEU A 246 -16.70 -9.79 -12.21
C LEU A 246 -15.39 -9.46 -12.95
N LEU A 247 -15.01 -10.36 -13.84
CA LEU A 247 -13.86 -10.21 -14.70
C LEU A 247 -14.33 -9.65 -16.04
N GLY A 248 -13.70 -8.60 -16.55
CA GLY A 248 -14.00 -8.10 -17.90
C GLY A 248 -12.77 -8.05 -18.77
N ILE A 249 -12.85 -8.62 -19.97
CA ILE A 249 -11.78 -8.51 -20.97
C ILE A 249 -11.48 -7.02 -21.24
N VAL A 250 -10.26 -6.71 -21.66
CA VAL A 250 -9.89 -5.33 -22.01
C VAL A 250 -10.80 -4.83 -23.14
N GLY A 251 -11.45 -3.69 -22.94
CA GLY A 251 -12.44 -3.17 -23.89
C GLY A 251 -13.87 -3.75 -23.76
N ALA A 252 -14.13 -4.72 -22.88
CA ALA A 252 -15.45 -5.37 -22.75
C ALA A 252 -16.58 -4.50 -22.14
N GLY A 253 -16.33 -3.21 -21.85
CA GLY A 253 -17.36 -2.31 -21.31
C GLY A 253 -17.54 -2.35 -19.78
N LYS A 254 -16.50 -2.70 -19.00
CA LYS A 254 -16.55 -2.71 -17.51
C LYS A 254 -17.10 -1.41 -16.93
N SER A 255 -16.53 -0.26 -17.31
CA SER A 255 -16.98 1.05 -16.83
C SER A 255 -18.43 1.33 -17.26
N THR A 256 -18.81 0.92 -18.47
CA THR A 256 -20.20 1.03 -18.97
C THR A 256 -21.18 0.27 -18.07
N ILE A 257 -20.85 -0.97 -17.70
CA ILE A 257 -21.69 -1.78 -16.81
C ILE A 257 -21.77 -1.20 -15.40
N ARG A 258 -20.63 -0.74 -14.85
CA ARG A 258 -20.59 -0.05 -13.54
C ARG A 258 -21.55 1.14 -13.51
N ASP A 259 -21.49 1.99 -14.52
CA ASP A 259 -22.28 3.23 -14.59
C ASP A 259 -23.78 2.91 -14.74
N ILE A 260 -24.13 1.94 -15.60
CA ILE A 260 -25.53 1.51 -15.81
C ILE A 260 -26.10 0.87 -14.54
N ILE A 261 -25.37 -0.03 -13.87
CA ILE A 261 -25.83 -0.67 -12.62
C ILE A 261 -26.09 0.38 -11.54
N THR A 262 -25.17 1.34 -11.40
CA THR A 262 -25.28 2.40 -10.38
C THR A 262 -26.53 3.24 -10.59
N ILE A 263 -26.78 3.67 -11.84
CA ILE A 263 -27.98 4.46 -12.19
C ILE A 263 -29.25 3.62 -12.05
N HIS A 264 -29.22 2.36 -12.50
CA HIS A 264 -30.36 1.44 -12.43
C HIS A 264 -30.85 1.23 -10.99
N LEU A 265 -29.95 0.90 -10.06
CA LEU A 265 -30.29 0.67 -8.66
C LEU A 265 -30.91 1.89 -7.98
N VAL A 266 -30.36 3.08 -8.25
CA VAL A 266 -30.84 4.32 -7.62
C VAL A 266 -32.18 4.75 -8.23
N GLN A 267 -32.33 4.64 -9.55
CA GLN A 267 -33.54 5.10 -10.24
C GLN A 267 -34.74 4.16 -10.06
N LYS A 268 -34.52 2.84 -10.04
CA LYS A 268 -35.60 1.84 -10.00
C LYS A 268 -35.89 1.29 -8.62
N HIS A 269 -34.86 1.14 -7.79
CA HIS A 269 -34.97 0.45 -6.50
C HIS A 269 -34.76 1.36 -5.30
N ASP A 270 -34.51 2.66 -5.51
CA ASP A 270 -34.30 3.62 -4.43
C ASP A 270 -33.12 3.19 -3.50
N MET A 271 -32.14 2.48 -4.05
CA MET A 271 -31.01 1.93 -3.29
C MET A 271 -29.86 2.94 -3.14
N ARG A 272 -28.91 2.63 -2.23
CA ARG A 272 -27.70 3.41 -2.01
C ARG A 272 -26.46 2.64 -2.46
N VAL A 273 -25.58 3.31 -3.18
CA VAL A 273 -24.40 2.68 -3.80
C VAL A 273 -23.13 3.43 -3.40
N THR A 274 -22.02 2.71 -3.21
CA THR A 274 -20.68 3.28 -3.11
C THR A 274 -19.81 2.76 -4.25
N VAL A 275 -19.20 3.66 -5.02
CA VAL A 275 -18.31 3.33 -6.13
C VAL A 275 -16.88 3.73 -5.78
N VAL A 276 -15.97 2.76 -5.83
CA VAL A 276 -14.54 2.95 -5.54
C VAL A 276 -13.76 2.90 -6.85
N VAL A 277 -13.03 3.99 -7.15
CA VAL A 277 -12.26 4.18 -8.38
C VAL A 277 -10.81 4.55 -8.10
N GLY A 278 -9.95 4.47 -9.12
CA GLY A 278 -8.49 4.53 -8.94
C GLY A 278 -7.92 5.92 -8.61
N ASP A 279 -8.60 7.00 -9.00
CA ASP A 279 -8.12 8.37 -8.82
C ASP A 279 -9.24 9.40 -8.62
N VAL A 280 -8.87 10.58 -8.12
CA VAL A 280 -9.82 11.66 -7.77
C VAL A 280 -10.40 12.35 -9.01
N ALA A 281 -9.70 12.33 -10.14
CA ALA A 281 -10.20 12.92 -11.38
C ALA A 281 -11.39 12.10 -11.94
N GLU A 282 -11.30 10.77 -11.88
CA GLU A 282 -12.39 9.86 -12.17
C GLU A 282 -13.54 10.01 -11.16
N VAL A 283 -13.25 10.19 -9.86
CA VAL A 283 -14.28 10.48 -8.85
C VAL A 283 -15.14 11.67 -9.26
N LEU A 284 -14.51 12.81 -9.57
CA LEU A 284 -15.24 14.03 -9.94
C LEU A 284 -16.00 13.87 -11.25
N LYS A 285 -15.42 13.19 -12.25
CA LYS A 285 -16.07 12.90 -13.53
C LYS A 285 -17.33 12.05 -13.34
N LEU A 286 -17.29 11.03 -12.48
CA LEU A 286 -18.43 10.16 -12.24
C LEU A 286 -19.53 10.82 -11.41
N VAL A 287 -19.15 11.63 -10.43
CA VAL A 287 -20.14 12.43 -9.67
C VAL A 287 -20.91 13.35 -10.60
N ASP A 288 -20.21 14.05 -11.51
CA ASP A 288 -20.85 14.88 -12.52
C ASP A 288 -21.78 14.07 -13.43
N LEU A 289 -21.30 12.93 -13.95
CA LEU A 289 -22.11 12.03 -14.78
C LEU A 289 -23.39 11.55 -14.06
N TYR A 290 -23.28 11.09 -12.81
CA TYR A 290 -24.43 10.61 -12.05
C TYR A 290 -25.41 11.74 -11.71
N ASN A 291 -24.92 12.93 -11.35
CA ASN A 291 -25.77 14.08 -11.07
C ASN A 291 -26.50 14.57 -12.33
N ARG A 292 -25.88 14.51 -13.51
CA ARG A 292 -26.56 14.83 -14.78
C ARG A 292 -27.69 13.87 -15.12
N HIS A 293 -27.53 12.57 -14.82
CA HIS A 293 -28.57 11.57 -15.10
C HIS A 293 -29.63 11.44 -14.01
N LEU A 294 -29.32 11.63 -12.74
CA LEU A 294 -30.25 11.38 -11.63
C LEU A 294 -30.79 12.65 -10.97
N GLY A 295 -30.20 13.81 -11.28
CA GLY A 295 -30.49 15.08 -10.63
C GLY A 295 -29.33 15.56 -9.74
N THR A 296 -29.23 16.87 -9.56
CA THR A 296 -28.20 17.51 -8.75
C THR A 296 -28.28 17.07 -7.29
N GLY A 297 -27.16 16.63 -6.71
CA GLY A 297 -27.06 16.27 -5.29
C GLY A 297 -27.33 14.80 -4.97
N VAL A 298 -27.64 13.97 -5.97
CA VAL A 298 -27.83 12.52 -5.77
C VAL A 298 -26.50 11.79 -5.58
N ALA A 299 -25.43 12.27 -6.23
CA ALA A 299 -24.08 11.77 -6.10
C ALA A 299 -23.15 12.80 -5.46
N ALA A 300 -22.27 12.35 -4.57
CA ALA A 300 -21.26 13.19 -3.93
C ALA A 300 -19.88 12.52 -3.88
N PRO A 301 -18.80 13.31 -4.00
CA PRO A 301 -17.44 12.78 -3.94
C PRO A 301 -16.97 12.72 -2.49
N LEU A 302 -16.34 11.60 -2.13
CA LEU A 302 -15.68 11.42 -0.84
C LEU A 302 -14.18 11.55 -1.04
N ILE A 303 -13.66 12.73 -0.68
CA ILE A 303 -12.26 13.11 -0.86
C ILE A 303 -11.66 13.47 0.51
N GLY A 304 -10.50 12.90 0.82
CA GLY A 304 -9.77 13.19 2.06
C GLY A 304 -9.43 14.68 2.19
N ALA A 305 -9.39 15.17 3.44
CA ALA A 305 -9.16 16.59 3.69
C ALA A 305 -7.77 17.05 3.25
N THR A 306 -6.72 16.25 3.51
CA THR A 306 -5.31 16.66 3.35
C THR A 306 -4.87 16.92 1.91
N GLY A 307 -5.39 16.17 0.93
CA GLY A 307 -4.99 16.30 -0.48
C GLY A 307 -5.81 17.33 -1.28
N ARG A 308 -6.77 18.02 -0.65
CA ARG A 308 -7.76 18.83 -1.39
C ARG A 308 -7.13 19.98 -2.18
N GLU A 309 -6.13 20.65 -1.61
CA GLU A 309 -5.41 21.73 -2.27
C GLU A 309 -4.65 21.23 -3.50
N GLU A 310 -3.91 20.12 -3.38
CA GLU A 310 -3.25 19.49 -4.52
C GLU A 310 -4.24 19.06 -5.60
N HIS A 311 -5.41 18.53 -5.21
CA HIS A 311 -6.45 18.13 -6.17
C HIS A 311 -7.05 19.33 -6.90
N ALA A 312 -7.26 20.46 -6.20
CA ALA A 312 -7.71 21.71 -6.81
C ALA A 312 -6.68 22.23 -7.82
N GLN A 313 -5.40 22.29 -7.44
CA GLN A 313 -4.31 22.68 -8.33
C GLN A 313 -4.19 21.77 -9.55
N ARG A 314 -4.37 20.45 -9.38
CA ARG A 314 -4.39 19.50 -10.49
C ARG A 314 -5.56 19.74 -11.44
N LEU A 315 -6.74 20.06 -10.92
CA LEU A 315 -7.90 20.37 -11.77
C LEU A 315 -7.68 21.68 -12.55
N HIS A 316 -7.12 22.72 -11.93
CA HIS A 316 -6.74 23.94 -12.65
C HIS A 316 -5.73 23.64 -13.76
N ARG A 317 -4.66 22.88 -13.47
CA ARG A 317 -3.65 22.49 -14.47
C ARG A 317 -4.27 21.72 -15.64
N ARG A 318 -5.16 20.76 -15.35
CA ARG A 318 -5.85 19.99 -16.39
C ARG A 318 -6.69 20.84 -17.34
N LEU A 319 -7.37 21.87 -16.83
CA LEU A 319 -8.15 22.79 -17.66
C LEU A 319 -7.23 23.66 -18.52
N ALA A 320 -6.12 24.14 -17.95
CA ALA A 320 -5.08 24.85 -18.71
C ALA A 320 -4.51 24.00 -19.85
N SER A 321 -4.16 22.73 -19.59
CA SER A 321 -3.69 21.77 -20.61
C SER A 321 -4.71 21.55 -21.74
N ARG A 322 -6.00 21.76 -21.49
CA ARG A 322 -7.08 21.65 -22.48
C ARG A 322 -7.35 22.94 -23.25
N GLY A 323 -6.42 23.90 -23.19
CA GLY A 323 -6.50 25.18 -23.90
C GLY A 323 -7.25 26.28 -23.15
N GLN A 324 -7.71 26.03 -21.92
CA GLN A 324 -8.32 27.07 -21.07
C GLN A 324 -7.24 27.74 -20.23
N THR A 325 -6.41 28.60 -20.82
CA THR A 325 -5.28 29.24 -20.13
C THR A 325 -5.69 30.31 -19.11
N SER A 326 -6.89 30.89 -19.25
CA SER A 326 -7.43 31.87 -18.30
C SER A 326 -8.14 31.19 -17.13
N LEU A 327 -7.74 31.53 -15.90
CA LEU A 327 -8.40 31.05 -14.67
C LEU A 327 -9.90 31.38 -14.63
N LEU A 328 -10.35 32.44 -15.30
CA LEU A 328 -11.77 32.80 -15.38
C LEU A 328 -12.59 31.83 -16.25
N ALA A 329 -11.94 31.09 -17.15
CA ALA A 329 -12.59 30.08 -17.98
C ALA A 329 -12.74 28.73 -17.25
N HIS A 330 -12.20 28.60 -16.04
CA HIS A 330 -12.21 27.35 -15.27
C HIS A 330 -13.56 27.15 -14.54
N ASP A 331 -14.61 26.81 -15.27
CA ASP A 331 -15.96 26.64 -14.73
C ASP A 331 -16.37 25.16 -14.53
N ASN A 332 -15.46 24.35 -13.99
CA ASN A 332 -15.74 22.93 -13.77
C ASN A 332 -16.56 22.72 -12.47
N PRO A 333 -17.71 22.00 -12.51
CA PRO A 333 -18.51 21.71 -11.32
C PRO A 333 -17.72 21.06 -10.17
N GLY A 334 -16.63 20.35 -10.47
CA GLY A 334 -15.74 19.75 -9.50
C GLY A 334 -15.11 20.73 -8.51
N PHE A 335 -14.94 22.02 -8.88
CA PHE A 335 -14.41 23.04 -7.97
C PHE A 335 -15.32 23.30 -6.77
N GLN A 336 -16.62 23.06 -6.91
CA GLN A 336 -17.57 23.18 -5.80
C GLN A 336 -17.22 22.22 -4.65
N TYR A 337 -16.71 21.02 -4.97
CA TYR A 337 -16.30 20.02 -3.99
C TYR A 337 -14.85 20.20 -3.51
N LEU A 338 -14.02 20.89 -4.29
CA LEU A 338 -12.60 21.14 -4.00
C LEU A 338 -12.32 22.52 -3.40
N SER A 339 -13.36 23.29 -3.05
CA SER A 339 -13.20 24.62 -2.47
C SER A 339 -12.29 24.61 -1.24
N THR A 340 -11.26 25.46 -1.28
CA THR A 340 -10.29 25.67 -0.19
C THR A 340 -10.60 26.92 0.64
N SER A 341 -11.57 27.73 0.22
CA SER A 341 -11.88 29.04 0.82
C SER A 341 -12.49 28.91 2.23
N CYS A 342 -11.91 29.62 3.20
CA CYS A 342 -12.43 29.71 4.57
C CYS A 342 -13.20 31.01 4.80
N VAL A 343 -14.42 30.93 5.34
CA VAL A 343 -15.22 32.11 5.69
C VAL A 343 -14.57 32.93 6.80
N ILE A 344 -13.87 32.28 7.74
CA ILE A 344 -13.19 32.96 8.86
C ILE A 344 -12.09 33.90 8.38
N ASN A 345 -11.52 33.69 7.19
CA ASN A 345 -10.51 34.62 6.64
C ASN A 345 -11.04 36.05 6.49
N THR A 346 -12.36 36.23 6.32
CA THR A 346 -13.00 37.55 6.27
C THR A 346 -13.06 38.26 7.62
N LEU A 347 -12.90 37.51 8.72
CA LEU A 347 -12.94 38.00 10.10
C LEU A 347 -11.54 38.21 10.70
N LEU A 348 -10.49 37.86 9.97
CA LEU A 348 -9.11 38.08 10.40
C LEU A 348 -8.73 39.55 10.25
N SER A 349 -7.81 40.01 11.08
CA SER A 349 -7.19 41.32 10.91
C SER A 349 -6.53 41.41 9.53
N PRO A 350 -6.65 42.54 8.81
CA PRO A 350 -6.09 42.69 7.46
C PRO A 350 -4.55 42.59 7.38
N GLU A 351 -3.87 42.64 8.53
CA GLU A 351 -2.42 42.43 8.66
C GLU A 351 -2.01 40.95 8.66
N LEU A 352 -2.97 40.03 8.81
CA LEU A 352 -2.72 38.59 8.83
C LEU A 352 -2.92 38.00 7.43
N ASP A 353 -2.00 37.14 7.03
CA ASP A 353 -2.16 36.34 5.81
C ASP A 353 -3.39 35.43 5.90
N PRO A 354 -4.07 35.15 4.77
CA PRO A 354 -5.16 34.20 4.73
C PRO A 354 -4.73 32.83 5.28
N LEU A 355 -5.59 32.20 6.07
CA LEU A 355 -5.26 30.89 6.65
C LEU A 355 -5.03 29.87 5.53
N PRO A 356 -3.92 29.11 5.58
CA PRO A 356 -3.73 27.99 4.67
C PRO A 356 -4.78 26.91 4.95
N TYR A 357 -5.03 26.07 3.96
CA TYR A 357 -6.12 25.11 4.03
C TYR A 357 -6.00 24.19 5.28
N GLY A 358 -4.82 23.72 5.63
CA GLY A 358 -4.61 22.84 6.79
C GLY A 358 -4.96 23.46 8.15
N GLU A 359 -4.95 24.79 8.26
CA GLU A 359 -4.96 25.51 9.55
C GLU A 359 -6.30 26.17 9.89
N ALA A 360 -7.33 25.98 9.05
CA ALA A 360 -8.63 26.55 9.35
C ALA A 360 -9.24 25.92 10.63
N PRO A 361 -9.82 26.74 11.53
CA PRO A 361 -10.23 26.30 12.85
C PRO A 361 -11.61 25.64 12.85
N CYS A 362 -11.84 24.64 11.99
CA CYS A 362 -13.14 23.99 11.87
C CYS A 362 -13.57 23.22 13.14
N SER A 363 -12.62 22.75 13.95
CA SER A 363 -12.87 21.96 15.18
C SER A 363 -11.94 22.32 16.35
N THR A 364 -11.23 23.44 16.25
CA THR A 364 -10.14 23.85 17.15
C THR A 364 -10.34 25.25 17.72
N LEU A 365 -11.59 25.73 17.79
CA LEU A 365 -11.92 27.01 18.43
C LEU A 365 -12.01 26.84 19.94
N TYR A 366 -11.43 27.76 20.69
CA TYR A 366 -11.54 27.84 22.15
C TYR A 366 -12.18 29.16 22.56
N ALA A 367 -13.30 29.10 23.27
CA ALA A 367 -14.01 30.30 23.73
C ALA A 367 -13.27 30.99 24.88
N ALA A 368 -13.33 32.32 24.92
CA ALA A 368 -12.89 33.10 26.07
C ALA A 368 -13.82 32.82 27.27
N ARG A 369 -13.27 32.77 28.50
CA ARG A 369 -14.12 32.68 29.70
C ARG A 369 -14.76 34.04 29.98
N PRO A 370 -16.09 34.12 30.14
CA PRO A 370 -16.73 35.32 30.66
C PRO A 370 -16.31 35.46 32.14
N ASN A 371 -15.70 36.59 32.50
CA ASN A 371 -15.16 36.94 33.82
C ASN A 371 -13.84 36.30 34.28
N VAL A 372 -12.72 36.98 34.01
CA VAL A 372 -11.59 37.04 34.95
C VAL A 372 -11.33 38.51 35.27
N ARG A 373 -11.54 38.92 36.52
CA ARG A 373 -11.28 40.28 37.05
C ARG A 373 -9.76 40.60 37.15
N ARG A 374 -8.90 40.04 36.31
CA ARG A 374 -7.47 40.36 36.23
C ARG A 374 -7.13 40.91 34.86
N VAL A 375 -6.74 42.17 34.82
CA VAL A 375 -6.18 42.84 33.65
C VAL A 375 -4.87 42.12 33.26
N GLY A 376 -4.80 41.62 32.02
CA GLY A 376 -3.55 41.15 31.39
C GLY A 376 -3.37 39.65 31.17
N ALA A 377 -4.30 38.78 31.57
CA ALA A 377 -4.25 37.35 31.24
C ALA A 377 -5.64 36.79 30.94
N GLU A 378 -5.99 36.72 29.64
CA GLU A 378 -7.23 36.09 29.18
C GLU A 378 -7.17 34.58 29.48
N SER A 379 -8.13 34.08 30.25
CA SER A 379 -8.25 32.63 30.49
C SER A 379 -9.24 32.02 29.50
N TRP A 380 -8.82 30.97 28.82
CA TRP A 380 -9.60 30.29 27.78
C TRP A 380 -10.28 29.03 28.32
N VAL A 381 -11.46 28.70 27.80
CA VAL A 381 -12.10 27.41 28.07
C VAL A 381 -11.27 26.30 27.41
N ARG A 382 -11.03 25.19 28.10
CA ARG A 382 -10.26 24.05 27.54
C ARG A 382 -11.06 23.25 26.51
N ASN A 383 -12.38 23.33 26.53
CA ASN A 383 -13.24 22.63 25.60
C ASN A 383 -13.17 23.29 24.22
N ARG A 384 -13.00 22.43 23.21
CA ARG A 384 -13.03 22.82 21.80
C ARG A 384 -14.48 23.04 21.37
N ALA A 385 -14.68 23.98 20.47
CA ALA A 385 -15.94 24.24 19.79
C ALA A 385 -15.76 24.06 18.28
N ALA A 386 -16.85 23.69 17.60
CA ALA A 386 -16.90 23.61 16.15
C ALA A 386 -17.09 24.99 15.53
N CYS A 387 -16.63 25.17 14.29
CA CYS A 387 -16.90 26.39 13.53
C CYS A 387 -18.42 26.55 13.31
N PRO A 388 -18.98 27.72 13.60
CA PRO A 388 -20.42 27.93 13.51
C PRO A 388 -20.96 27.98 12.07
N TYR A 389 -20.11 28.34 11.11
CA TYR A 389 -20.47 28.42 9.69
C TYR A 389 -20.44 27.07 8.96
N TRP A 390 -20.33 25.94 9.69
CA TRP A 390 -20.16 24.61 9.10
C TRP A 390 -21.21 24.29 8.03
N GLU A 391 -22.48 24.55 8.36
CA GLU A 391 -23.64 24.25 7.50
C GLU A 391 -23.75 25.09 6.24
N GLU A 392 -22.96 26.15 6.09
CA GLU A 392 -22.97 27.00 4.90
C GLU A 392 -21.58 27.09 4.25
N CYS A 393 -20.54 26.55 4.90
CA CYS A 393 -19.17 26.69 4.47
C CYS A 393 -18.91 26.00 3.11
N PRO A 394 -18.43 26.71 2.08
CA PRO A 394 -18.06 26.12 0.79
C PRO A 394 -17.01 25.02 0.93
N ARG A 395 -16.03 25.23 1.81
CA ARG A 395 -15.00 24.22 2.15
C ARG A 395 -15.57 22.89 2.62
N GLN A 396 -16.71 22.89 3.30
CA GLN A 396 -17.34 21.69 3.85
C GLN A 396 -18.47 21.17 2.95
N HIS A 397 -18.64 21.72 1.75
CA HIS A 397 -19.70 21.31 0.83
C HIS A 397 -19.66 19.81 0.51
N SER A 398 -18.49 19.23 0.22
CA SER A 398 -18.33 17.79 -0.03
C SER A 398 -18.78 16.94 1.17
N ALA A 399 -18.42 17.30 2.40
CA ALA A 399 -18.82 16.55 3.60
C ALA A 399 -20.33 16.63 3.86
N ARG A 400 -20.94 17.81 3.64
CA ARG A 400 -22.39 18.01 3.75
C ARG A 400 -23.16 17.23 2.69
N ALA A 401 -22.72 17.28 1.43
CA ALA A 401 -23.36 16.59 0.32
C ALA A 401 -23.41 15.07 0.53
N LEU A 402 -22.42 14.48 1.21
CA LEU A 402 -22.40 13.04 1.51
C LEU A 402 -23.56 12.57 2.41
N VAL A 403 -24.19 13.45 3.19
CA VAL A 403 -25.31 13.07 4.09
C VAL A 403 -26.54 12.67 3.29
N GLU A 404 -26.88 13.48 2.29
CA GLU A 404 -28.10 13.32 1.48
C GLU A 404 -27.86 12.46 0.23
N ALA A 405 -26.60 12.39 -0.23
CA ALA A 405 -26.25 11.65 -1.42
C ALA A 405 -26.53 10.15 -1.28
N ARG A 406 -27.14 9.59 -2.32
CA ARG A 406 -27.41 8.16 -2.45
C ARG A 406 -26.19 7.41 -2.99
N ILE A 407 -25.47 8.05 -3.90
CA ILE A 407 -24.25 7.54 -4.52
C ILE A 407 -23.05 8.22 -3.89
N TRP A 408 -22.14 7.44 -3.34
CA TRP A 408 -20.80 7.93 -2.99
C TRP A 408 -19.81 7.47 -4.02
N VAL A 409 -18.94 8.37 -4.48
CA VAL A 409 -17.82 8.01 -5.34
C VAL A 409 -16.53 8.38 -4.63
N THR A 410 -15.57 7.46 -4.56
CA THR A 410 -14.36 7.65 -3.77
C THR A 410 -13.16 6.88 -4.31
N THR A 411 -11.98 7.16 -3.77
CA THR A 411 -10.78 6.35 -3.97
C THR A 411 -10.57 5.42 -2.77
N PRO A 412 -9.80 4.33 -2.90
CA PRO A 412 -9.49 3.44 -1.77
C PRO A 412 -8.91 4.19 -0.57
N ALA A 413 -8.00 5.13 -0.82
CA ALA A 413 -7.41 5.96 0.23
C ALA A 413 -8.45 6.85 0.92
N GLY A 414 -9.34 7.49 0.14
CA GLY A 414 -10.43 8.29 0.67
C GLY A 414 -11.37 7.48 1.56
N LEU A 415 -11.76 6.29 1.11
CA LEU A 415 -12.67 5.41 1.85
C LEU A 415 -12.10 4.93 3.19
N ILE A 416 -10.81 4.58 3.20
CA ILE A 416 -10.15 3.93 4.35
C ILE A 416 -9.63 4.97 5.34
N GLN A 417 -8.92 5.99 4.85
CA GLN A 417 -8.22 6.94 5.70
C GLN A 417 -9.12 8.07 6.21
N ALA A 418 -10.16 8.46 5.47
CA ALA A 418 -11.01 9.56 5.89
C ALA A 418 -11.94 9.18 7.05
N SER A 419 -12.09 10.10 8.00
CA SER A 419 -13.09 10.05 9.07
C SER A 419 -14.21 11.04 8.80
N VAL A 420 -15.39 10.73 9.33
CA VAL A 420 -16.47 11.71 9.40
C VAL A 420 -15.99 12.91 10.24
N PRO A 421 -16.15 14.16 9.78
CA PRO A 421 -15.76 15.32 10.55
C PRO A 421 -16.49 15.40 11.89
N ARG A 422 -15.77 15.70 12.97
CA ARG A 422 -16.34 15.75 14.32
C ARG A 422 -17.46 16.78 14.54
N PRO A 423 -17.48 17.94 13.85
CA PRO A 423 -18.65 18.81 13.92
C PRO A 423 -19.92 18.09 13.48
N GLN A 424 -19.84 17.20 12.49
CA GLN A 424 -20.98 16.54 11.87
C GLN A 424 -21.52 15.37 12.68
N ASN A 425 -20.64 14.48 13.17
CA ASN A 425 -21.01 13.38 14.07
C ASN A 425 -20.14 13.42 15.33
N GLY A 426 -20.76 13.25 16.49
CA GLY A 426 -20.06 13.09 17.75
C GLY A 426 -19.35 11.74 17.84
N GLU A 427 -19.85 10.72 17.15
CA GLU A 427 -19.25 9.40 17.07
C GLU A 427 -18.03 9.39 16.15
N ARG A 428 -16.92 8.81 16.62
CA ARG A 428 -15.71 8.65 15.81
C ARG A 428 -15.84 7.46 14.85
N VAL A 429 -16.41 7.71 13.67
CA VAL A 429 -16.62 6.70 12.61
C VAL A 429 -15.76 6.98 11.37
N ARG A 430 -15.30 5.91 10.71
CA ARG A 430 -14.60 5.99 9.41
C ARG A 430 -15.58 5.76 8.27
N TYR A 431 -15.27 6.33 7.10
CA TYR A 431 -16.18 6.23 5.97
C TYR A 431 -16.36 4.81 5.40
N LEU A 432 -15.37 3.92 5.50
CA LEU A 432 -15.54 2.52 5.12
C LEU A 432 -16.64 1.83 5.94
N GLU A 433 -16.58 1.93 7.27
CA GLU A 433 -17.60 1.34 8.15
C GLU A 433 -18.99 1.93 7.87
N LEU A 434 -19.06 3.23 7.60
CA LEU A 434 -20.32 3.90 7.27
C LEU A 434 -20.84 3.48 5.89
N ALA A 435 -19.96 3.31 4.90
CA ALA A 435 -20.32 2.84 3.57
C ALA A 435 -20.92 1.43 3.63
N CYS A 436 -20.31 0.51 4.39
CA CYS A 436 -20.80 -0.84 4.63
C CYS A 436 -22.05 -0.91 5.54
N ARG A 437 -22.46 0.19 6.18
CA ARG A 437 -23.71 0.25 6.95
C ARG A 437 -24.87 0.79 6.14
N ARG A 438 -24.61 1.75 5.26
CA ARG A 438 -25.67 2.45 4.49
C ARG A 438 -25.93 1.88 3.10
N SER A 439 -24.92 1.25 2.48
CA SER A 439 -24.96 0.93 1.04
C SER A 439 -25.52 -0.46 0.82
N ASP A 440 -26.37 -0.61 -0.18
CA ASP A 440 -26.85 -1.92 -0.65
C ASP A 440 -25.79 -2.62 -1.50
N LEU A 441 -25.00 -1.83 -2.24
CA LEU A 441 -23.92 -2.31 -3.11
C LEU A 441 -22.68 -1.41 -3.01
N VAL A 442 -21.51 -2.04 -2.83
CA VAL A 442 -20.19 -1.40 -2.99
C VAL A 442 -19.52 -1.96 -4.24
N ILE A 443 -19.24 -1.10 -5.21
CA ILE A 443 -18.54 -1.49 -6.45
C ILE A 443 -17.08 -1.06 -6.33
N VAL A 444 -16.16 -2.01 -6.46
CA VAL A 444 -14.72 -1.75 -6.47
C VAL A 444 -14.19 -1.97 -7.88
N ASP A 445 -13.90 -0.88 -8.58
CA ASP A 445 -13.28 -0.93 -9.91
C ASP A 445 -11.75 -1.10 -9.80
N GLU A 446 -11.15 -1.73 -10.81
CA GLU A 446 -9.74 -2.17 -10.79
C GLU A 446 -9.35 -2.88 -9.47
N ALA A 447 -10.16 -3.84 -9.01
CA ALA A 447 -10.02 -4.47 -7.69
C ALA A 447 -8.62 -5.05 -7.39
N ASP A 448 -7.89 -5.48 -8.41
CA ASP A 448 -6.51 -5.99 -8.28
C ASP A 448 -5.50 -4.87 -7.95
N ARG A 449 -5.73 -3.66 -8.48
CA ARG A 449 -4.96 -2.46 -8.09
C ARG A 449 -5.33 -2.03 -6.67
N VAL A 450 -6.61 -2.06 -6.32
CA VAL A 450 -7.07 -1.75 -4.97
C VAL A 450 -6.42 -2.69 -3.96
N GLN A 451 -6.36 -4.00 -4.26
CA GLN A 451 -5.67 -4.99 -3.44
C GLN A 451 -4.20 -4.59 -3.14
N MET A 452 -3.44 -4.22 -4.17
CA MET A 452 -2.05 -3.77 -3.99
C MET A 452 -1.96 -2.50 -3.15
N GLN A 453 -2.86 -1.53 -3.37
CA GLN A 453 -2.90 -0.29 -2.59
C GLN A 453 -3.21 -0.57 -1.11
N LEU A 454 -4.09 -1.53 -0.82
CA LEU A 454 -4.38 -1.96 0.54
C LEU A 454 -3.15 -2.53 1.23
N ASP A 455 -2.45 -3.47 0.59
CA ASP A 455 -1.20 -4.02 1.13
C ASP A 455 -0.18 -2.91 1.45
N GLN A 456 -0.04 -1.91 0.57
CA GLN A 456 0.84 -0.75 0.78
C GLN A 456 0.39 0.15 1.95
N MET A 457 -0.93 0.38 2.10
CA MET A 457 -1.48 1.16 3.22
C MET A 457 -1.22 0.50 4.58
N PHE A 458 -1.22 -0.84 4.63
CA PHE A 458 -0.89 -1.63 5.82
C PHE A 458 0.58 -2.09 5.86
N ALA A 459 1.43 -1.51 5.02
CA ALA A 459 2.88 -1.63 5.09
C ALA A 459 3.55 -0.26 4.84
N PRO A 460 3.27 0.78 5.65
CA PRO A 460 3.73 2.13 5.36
C PRO A 460 5.25 2.23 5.34
N SER A 461 5.75 2.98 4.35
CA SER A 461 7.14 3.45 4.26
C SER A 461 7.18 4.95 4.55
N VAL A 462 8.06 5.37 5.45
CA VAL A 462 8.22 6.74 5.93
C VAL A 462 9.69 7.13 5.90
N THR A 463 10.00 8.34 5.44
CA THR A 463 11.36 8.89 5.48
C THR A 463 11.70 9.26 6.94
N LEU A 464 12.63 8.55 7.56
CA LEU A 464 13.12 8.87 8.90
C LEU A 464 13.99 10.12 8.88
N VAL A 465 14.95 10.16 7.94
CA VAL A 465 15.88 11.28 7.71
C VAL A 465 15.99 11.51 6.21
N GLY A 466 15.72 12.74 5.78
CA GLY A 466 15.77 13.17 4.38
C GLY A 466 16.74 14.34 4.16
N THR A 467 17.01 14.66 2.89
CA THR A 467 17.75 15.85 2.50
C THR A 467 16.83 17.08 2.45
N ALA A 468 17.38 18.29 2.46
CA ALA A 468 16.65 19.58 2.54
C ALA A 468 15.69 19.91 1.35
N GLY A 469 15.36 18.93 0.50
CA GLY A 469 14.34 19.02 -0.54
C GLY A 469 13.53 17.73 -0.76
N SER A 470 13.80 16.65 -0.01
CA SER A 470 13.13 15.35 -0.15
C SER A 470 12.06 15.14 0.94
N GLY A 471 10.99 15.93 0.88
CA GLY A 471 9.83 15.75 1.75
C GLY A 471 10.11 15.99 3.24
N ARG A 472 9.16 15.54 4.09
CA ARG A 472 9.19 15.70 5.55
C ARG A 472 10.03 14.61 6.22
N SER A 473 11.05 15.01 6.98
CA SER A 473 11.89 14.13 7.80
C SER A 473 11.20 13.87 9.14
N LEU A 474 10.71 12.65 9.35
CA LEU A 474 9.90 12.34 10.52
C LEU A 474 10.66 12.53 11.83
N LEU A 475 11.92 12.09 11.90
CA LEU A 475 12.69 12.13 13.13
C LEU A 475 13.02 13.56 13.53
N ASP A 476 13.34 14.41 12.55
CA ASP A 476 13.59 15.83 12.77
C ASP A 476 12.33 16.55 13.24
N GLU A 477 11.19 16.34 12.59
CA GLU A 477 9.90 16.91 13.00
C GLU A 477 9.53 16.51 14.43
N LEU A 478 9.65 15.21 14.75
CA LEU A 478 9.35 14.66 16.06
C LEU A 478 10.27 15.25 17.13
N ASN A 479 11.57 15.33 16.85
CA ASN A 479 12.55 15.85 17.79
C ASN A 479 12.35 17.36 18.04
N THR A 480 12.14 18.14 16.98
CA THR A 480 11.85 19.58 17.05
C THR A 480 10.57 19.84 17.84
N HIS A 481 9.48 19.14 17.54
CA HIS A 481 8.21 19.30 18.25
C HIS A 481 8.34 18.93 19.73
N ARG A 482 9.00 17.82 20.05
CA ARG A 482 9.27 17.40 21.43
C ARG A 482 10.03 18.48 22.22
N ILE A 483 11.12 19.01 21.65
CA ILE A 483 11.94 20.02 22.31
C ILE A 483 11.11 21.29 22.58
N GLN A 484 10.29 21.71 21.62
CA GLN A 484 9.43 22.87 21.74
C GLN A 484 8.37 22.71 22.84
N GLU A 485 7.64 21.60 22.86
CA GLU A 485 6.59 21.34 23.88
C GLU A 485 7.16 21.18 25.30
N LEU A 486 8.33 20.56 25.42
CA LEU A 486 9.04 20.49 26.70
C LEU A 486 9.53 21.87 27.15
N ALA A 487 10.00 22.71 26.24
CA ALA A 487 10.43 24.07 26.56
C ALA A 487 9.24 24.96 26.97
N ALA A 488 8.13 24.92 26.22
CA ALA A 488 6.95 25.74 26.44
C ALA A 488 6.30 25.52 27.82
N ALA A 489 6.31 24.28 28.33
CA ALA A 489 5.76 23.94 29.64
C ALA A 489 6.80 23.93 30.77
N GLY A 490 8.01 24.45 30.53
CA GLY A 490 9.09 24.45 31.53
C GLY A 490 9.50 23.05 31.98
N ARG A 491 9.39 22.06 31.08
CA ARG A 491 9.70 20.63 31.27
C ARG A 491 8.90 19.92 32.36
N ARG A 492 7.81 20.51 32.87
CA ARG A 492 6.95 19.88 33.88
C ARG A 492 6.39 18.54 33.43
N GLN A 493 6.22 18.30 32.13
CA GLN A 493 5.74 17.01 31.62
C GLN A 493 6.69 15.84 31.92
N LEU A 494 7.99 16.09 32.15
CA LEU A 494 8.96 15.05 32.53
C LEU A 494 8.70 14.45 33.93
N SER A 495 7.83 15.06 34.74
CA SER A 495 7.36 14.46 36.00
C SER A 495 6.56 13.17 35.76
N VAL A 496 5.99 13.00 34.56
CA VAL A 496 5.32 11.77 34.15
C VAL A 496 6.37 10.78 33.64
N ARG A 497 6.54 9.65 34.35
CA ARG A 497 7.53 8.61 34.02
C ARG A 497 7.48 8.18 32.55
N ALA A 498 6.27 7.94 32.01
CA ALA A 498 6.10 7.58 30.61
C ALA A 498 6.64 8.63 29.61
N VAL A 499 6.58 9.92 29.94
CA VAL A 499 7.13 10.99 29.08
C VAL A 499 8.65 11.03 29.17
N ALA A 500 9.20 10.81 30.38
CA ALA A 500 10.65 10.75 30.59
C ALA A 500 11.27 9.55 29.84
N ASP A 501 10.70 8.36 30.01
CA ASP A 501 11.14 7.12 29.36
C ASP A 501 11.03 7.22 27.83
N TRP A 502 9.94 7.79 27.32
CA TRP A 502 9.77 8.05 25.89
C TRP A 502 10.78 9.07 25.35
N THR A 503 11.04 10.15 26.10
CA THR A 503 12.03 11.17 25.73
C THR A 503 13.43 10.56 25.67
N ALA A 504 13.79 9.69 26.62
CA ALA A 504 15.05 8.96 26.62
C ALA A 504 15.15 8.02 25.40
N ALA A 505 14.09 7.27 25.09
CA ALA A 505 14.05 6.40 23.92
C ALA A 505 14.23 7.18 22.60
N VAL A 506 13.59 8.34 22.45
CA VAL A 506 13.76 9.22 21.28
C VAL A 506 15.21 9.71 21.15
N ASN A 507 15.88 10.08 22.25
CA ASN A 507 17.29 10.49 22.20
C ASN A 507 18.21 9.38 21.70
N VAL A 508 17.97 8.14 22.15
CA VAL A 508 18.72 6.97 21.68
C VAL A 508 18.47 6.73 20.20
N VAL A 509 17.22 6.83 19.74
CA VAL A 509 16.85 6.70 18.32
C VAL A 509 17.57 7.75 17.46
N VAL A 510 17.56 9.03 17.87
CA VAL A 510 18.30 10.10 17.17
C VAL A 510 19.78 9.78 17.09
N THR A 511 20.40 9.43 18.22
CA THR A 511 21.84 9.18 18.28
C THR A 511 22.23 7.94 17.45
N ALA A 512 21.48 6.85 17.54
CA ALA A 512 21.70 5.66 16.74
C ALA A 512 21.53 5.94 15.25
N THR A 513 20.52 6.73 14.87
CA THR A 513 20.24 7.10 13.48
C THR A 513 21.36 7.96 12.90
N ASP A 514 21.83 8.98 13.62
CA ASP A 514 22.94 9.85 13.19
C ASP A 514 24.23 9.05 12.96
N ARG A 515 24.51 8.06 13.82
CA ARG A 515 25.67 7.17 13.68
C ARG A 515 25.56 6.26 12.47
N LEU A 516 24.43 5.59 12.31
CA LEU A 516 24.18 4.74 11.14
C LEU A 516 24.25 5.56 9.84
N TYR A 517 23.66 6.75 9.84
CA TYR A 517 23.70 7.68 8.71
C TYR A 517 25.14 8.14 8.40
N ALA A 518 25.94 8.48 9.42
CA ALA A 518 27.34 8.84 9.24
C ALA A 518 28.18 7.69 8.64
N MET A 519 27.94 6.43 9.07
CA MET A 519 28.61 5.26 8.50
C MET A 519 28.24 5.04 7.02
N LEU A 520 26.95 5.23 6.66
CA LEU A 520 26.47 5.10 5.28
C LEU A 520 26.98 6.22 4.38
N VAL A 521 27.02 7.46 4.86
CA VAL A 521 27.55 8.60 4.10
C VAL A 521 29.07 8.47 3.89
N GLY A 522 29.80 8.02 4.90
CA GLY A 522 31.27 7.97 4.89
C GLY A 522 31.91 6.76 4.18
N SER A 523 31.17 5.67 3.91
CA SER A 523 31.75 4.46 3.32
C SER A 523 30.94 3.91 2.14
N ARG A 524 31.57 3.91 0.96
CA ARG A 524 31.01 3.27 -0.24
C ARG A 524 30.88 1.76 -0.08
N GLU A 525 31.85 1.10 0.55
CA GLU A 525 31.77 -0.35 0.81
C GLU A 525 30.59 -0.69 1.73
N MET A 526 30.30 0.17 2.70
CA MET A 526 29.14 0.00 3.58
C MET A 526 27.85 0.18 2.80
N ARG A 527 27.77 1.20 1.94
CA ARG A 527 26.63 1.39 1.04
C ARG A 527 26.45 0.21 0.11
N ASP A 528 27.50 -0.32 -0.50
CA ASP A 528 27.45 -1.47 -1.41
C ASP A 528 27.09 -2.78 -0.67
N TRP A 529 27.53 -2.95 0.57
CA TRP A 529 27.12 -4.07 1.42
C TRP A 529 25.64 -3.99 1.77
N VAL A 530 25.16 -2.82 2.20
CA VAL A 530 23.74 -2.58 2.54
C VAL A 530 22.86 -2.54 1.29
N ARG A 531 23.40 -2.16 0.11
CA ARG A 531 22.69 -1.83 -1.15
C ARG A 531 21.78 -2.89 -1.73
N ILE A 532 21.75 -4.10 -1.19
CA ILE A 532 20.89 -5.18 -1.70
C ILE A 532 19.45 -5.01 -1.18
N GLY A 533 18.90 -3.81 -1.35
CA GLY A 533 17.52 -3.48 -0.99
C GLY A 533 17.31 -3.13 0.47
N HIS A 534 16.35 -3.79 1.10
CA HIS A 534 15.88 -3.49 2.44
C HIS A 534 16.59 -4.34 3.47
N PHE A 535 16.94 -3.74 4.60
CA PHE A 535 17.70 -4.41 5.65
C PHE A 535 17.07 -4.20 7.02
N ASN A 536 17.24 -5.19 7.88
CA ASN A 536 16.95 -5.19 9.31
C ASN A 536 18.09 -5.87 10.07
N ALA A 537 18.15 -5.70 11.39
CA ALA A 537 19.24 -6.21 12.23
C ALA A 537 19.48 -7.71 12.03
N TRP A 538 18.40 -8.50 11.93
CA TRP A 538 18.49 -9.94 11.67
C TRP A 538 19.07 -10.28 10.30
N SER A 539 18.62 -9.59 9.23
CA SER A 539 19.08 -9.87 7.87
C SER A 539 20.57 -9.60 7.72
N LEU A 540 21.07 -8.56 8.38
CA LEU A 540 22.49 -8.23 8.42
C LEU A 540 23.27 -9.20 9.29
N GLN A 541 22.74 -9.60 10.45
CA GLN A 541 23.29 -10.65 11.29
C GLN A 541 23.46 -11.96 10.52
N LEU A 542 22.40 -12.44 9.86
CA LEU A 542 22.43 -13.68 9.09
C LEU A 542 23.44 -13.60 7.95
N ARG A 543 23.52 -12.45 7.27
CA ARG A 543 24.49 -12.22 6.21
C ARG A 543 25.93 -12.17 6.73
N LEU A 544 26.16 -11.59 7.91
CA LEU A 544 27.46 -11.66 8.59
C LEU A 544 27.83 -13.11 8.91
N ILE A 545 26.88 -13.92 9.36
CA ILE A 545 27.09 -15.33 9.65
C ILE A 545 27.37 -16.13 8.36
N ASP A 546 26.60 -15.91 7.29
CA ASP A 546 26.79 -16.58 6.00
C ASP A 546 28.11 -16.20 5.32
N GLU A 547 28.57 -14.95 5.46
CA GLU A 547 29.87 -14.51 4.94
C GLU A 547 31.05 -15.18 5.65
N GLN A 548 30.87 -15.59 6.92
CA GLN A 548 31.90 -16.24 7.73
C GLN A 548 31.84 -17.77 7.64
N TYR A 549 30.64 -18.33 7.46
CA TYR A 549 30.40 -19.78 7.32
C TYR A 549 29.67 -20.08 6.00
N PRO A 550 30.39 -20.11 4.86
CA PRO A 550 29.79 -20.31 3.54
C PRO A 550 29.25 -21.73 3.32
N ASP A 551 29.87 -22.71 3.97
CA ASP A 551 29.50 -24.12 3.86
C ASP A 551 28.48 -24.47 4.95
N LYS A 552 27.28 -24.89 4.54
CA LYS A 552 26.16 -25.12 5.49
C LYS A 552 26.39 -26.29 6.42
N ASP A 553 27.29 -27.22 6.06
CA ASP A 553 27.53 -28.47 6.79
C ASP A 553 28.71 -28.38 7.78
N GLN A 554 29.64 -27.43 7.61
CA GLN A 554 30.76 -27.21 8.54
C GLN A 554 30.37 -26.21 9.64
N GLY A 555 30.58 -26.59 10.91
CA GLY A 555 30.38 -25.67 12.04
C GLY A 555 28.92 -25.39 12.40
N LEU A 556 27.98 -26.28 12.05
CA LEU A 556 26.53 -26.14 12.29
C LEU A 556 26.18 -25.72 13.74
N GLU A 557 26.89 -26.28 14.72
CA GLU A 557 26.71 -25.99 16.14
C GLU A 557 27.26 -24.62 16.54
N ALA A 558 28.42 -24.21 16.01
CA ALA A 558 28.98 -22.87 16.24
C ALA A 558 28.11 -21.78 15.58
N ARG A 559 27.63 -22.04 14.36
CA ARG A 559 26.68 -21.19 13.65
C ARG A 559 25.36 -21.06 14.43
N ARG A 560 24.83 -22.17 14.95
CA ARG A 560 23.61 -22.18 15.77
C ARG A 560 23.80 -21.37 17.06
N ARG A 561 24.89 -21.59 17.79
CA ARG A 561 25.20 -20.87 19.03
C ARG A 561 25.38 -19.36 18.81
N LEU A 562 26.10 -18.97 17.75
CA LEU A 562 26.29 -17.57 17.37
C LEU A 562 24.96 -16.92 16.98
N THR A 563 24.09 -17.65 16.28
CA THR A 563 22.74 -17.19 15.94
C THR A 563 21.93 -16.98 17.21
N GLU A 564 21.82 -17.99 18.08
CA GLU A 564 21.08 -17.91 19.35
C GLU A 564 21.56 -16.74 20.24
N MET A 565 22.87 -16.49 20.31
CA MET A 565 23.45 -15.39 21.08
C MET A 565 23.08 -14.00 20.51
N LEU A 566 23.24 -13.82 19.20
CA LEU A 566 22.91 -12.55 18.54
C LEU A 566 21.39 -12.32 18.50
N ASP A 567 20.59 -13.39 18.45
CA ASP A 567 19.14 -13.35 18.58
C ASP A 567 18.73 -12.82 19.96
N ALA A 568 19.32 -13.37 21.02
CA ALA A 568 19.10 -12.91 22.39
C ALA A 568 19.50 -11.43 22.57
N PHE A 569 20.64 -11.01 22.01
CA PHE A 569 21.04 -9.60 22.03
C PHE A 569 20.07 -8.69 21.26
N ARG A 570 19.60 -9.10 20.08
CA ARG A 570 18.62 -8.31 19.32
C ARG A 570 17.28 -8.19 20.07
N ASP A 571 16.92 -9.22 20.82
CA ASP A 571 15.73 -9.24 21.65
C ASP A 571 15.91 -8.43 22.95
N ASP A 572 17.12 -8.11 23.40
CA ASP A 572 17.33 -7.10 24.44
C ASP A 572 18.69 -6.37 24.29
N PRO A 573 18.79 -5.39 23.38
CA PRO A 573 20.08 -4.81 23.01
C PRO A 573 20.65 -3.86 24.07
N LEU A 574 19.84 -3.47 25.07
CA LEU A 574 20.27 -2.60 26.18
C LEU A 574 20.13 -3.27 27.57
N GLY A 575 19.59 -4.48 27.66
CA GLY A 575 19.43 -5.17 28.95
C GLY A 575 18.26 -4.66 29.80
N ASP A 576 17.25 -4.05 29.19
CA ASP A 576 16.14 -3.41 29.91
C ASP A 576 15.14 -4.44 30.50
N GLU A 577 15.03 -5.66 29.93
CA GLU A 577 13.93 -6.60 30.18
C GLU A 577 14.27 -7.79 31.12
N ARG A 578 15.53 -7.95 31.54
CA ARG A 578 16.05 -8.94 32.52
C ARG A 578 15.76 -10.44 32.27
N ASP A 579 16.87 -11.16 32.07
CA ASP A 579 17.28 -12.34 32.85
C ASP A 579 18.82 -12.27 33.02
N PRO A 580 19.47 -12.66 34.14
CA PRO A 580 20.92 -12.49 34.38
C PRO A 580 21.86 -13.32 33.49
N GLY A 581 21.34 -13.96 32.44
CA GLY A 581 22.06 -14.89 31.57
C GLY A 581 22.42 -14.35 30.18
N THR A 582 21.99 -13.15 29.81
CA THR A 582 22.31 -12.52 28.50
C THR A 582 23.74 -11.96 28.50
N ASP A 583 24.50 -12.16 27.42
CA ASP A 583 25.91 -11.75 27.32
C ASP A 583 26.12 -10.25 27.58
N THR A 584 26.46 -9.93 28.83
CA THR A 584 26.73 -8.58 29.35
C THR A 584 27.72 -7.77 28.51
N ASP A 585 28.60 -8.45 27.77
CA ASP A 585 29.63 -7.79 26.99
C ASP A 585 29.11 -7.12 25.71
N LEU A 586 28.13 -7.71 25.01
CA LEU A 586 27.51 -7.12 23.82
C LEU A 586 26.65 -5.90 24.18
N ILE A 587 25.88 -5.99 25.25
CA ILE A 587 25.07 -4.89 25.79
C ILE A 587 25.97 -3.70 26.15
N ARG A 588 27.03 -3.96 26.92
CA ARG A 588 28.01 -2.92 27.29
C ARG A 588 28.72 -2.31 26.08
N LEU A 589 28.98 -3.10 25.03
CA LEU A 589 29.54 -2.58 23.78
C LEU A 589 28.55 -1.66 23.06
N ALA A 590 27.27 -2.04 22.96
CA ALA A 590 26.23 -1.22 22.35
C ALA A 590 26.05 0.12 23.07
N GLU A 591 26.05 0.13 24.40
CA GLU A 591 26.01 1.36 25.20
C GLU A 591 27.21 2.29 24.95
N GLU A 592 28.42 1.72 24.88
CA GLU A 592 29.65 2.47 24.58
C GLU A 592 29.63 3.07 23.16
N LEU A 593 29.09 2.34 22.18
CA LEU A 593 28.95 2.79 20.79
C LEU A 593 27.96 3.97 20.67
N LEU A 594 26.90 4.00 21.47
CA LEU A 594 25.92 5.10 21.47
C LEU A 594 26.48 6.38 22.10
N HIS A 595 27.20 6.28 23.21
CA HIS A 595 27.56 7.45 24.04
C HIS A 595 29.01 7.94 23.88
N THR A 596 29.80 7.29 23.01
CA THR A 596 31.21 7.55 22.64
C THR A 596 32.00 8.52 23.54
N GLY A 597 32.25 8.15 24.79
CA GLY A 597 33.16 8.90 25.66
C GLY A 597 34.66 8.63 25.36
N ARG A 598 34.99 7.50 24.71
CA ARG A 598 36.38 7.03 24.47
C ARG A 598 36.51 6.19 23.19
N PRO A 599 36.51 6.79 21.98
CA PRO A 599 36.42 6.07 20.70
C PRO A 599 37.54 5.04 20.46
N ARG A 600 38.77 5.32 20.91
CA ARG A 600 39.90 4.38 20.77
C ARG A 600 39.72 3.11 21.59
N ARG A 601 39.14 3.21 22.79
CA ARG A 601 38.92 2.07 23.69
C ARG A 601 37.78 1.19 23.19
N THR A 602 36.68 1.81 22.77
CA THR A 602 35.52 1.12 22.22
C THR A 602 35.88 0.37 20.94
N ARG A 603 36.70 0.96 20.04
CA ARG A 603 37.18 0.27 18.83
C ARG A 603 38.12 -0.91 19.12
N ALA A 604 38.97 -0.80 20.15
CA ALA A 604 39.82 -1.92 20.58
C ALA A 604 38.99 -3.09 21.14
N ARG A 605 37.94 -2.78 21.91
CA ARG A 605 37.03 -3.78 22.47
C ARG A 605 36.13 -4.42 21.41
N LEU A 606 35.63 -3.63 20.46
CA LEU A 606 34.93 -4.13 19.27
C LEU A 606 35.79 -5.16 18.52
N ARG A 607 37.06 -4.82 18.24
CA ARG A 607 37.99 -5.74 17.58
C ARG A 607 38.19 -7.03 18.38
N SER A 608 38.41 -6.92 19.69
CA SER A 608 38.58 -8.08 20.58
C SER A 608 37.37 -9.01 20.55
N LEU A 609 36.16 -8.46 20.69
CA LEU A 609 34.91 -9.23 20.69
C LEU A 609 34.65 -9.86 19.32
N VAL A 610 34.90 -9.15 18.22
CA VAL A 610 34.75 -9.70 16.86
C VAL A 610 35.72 -10.87 16.63
N THR A 611 36.97 -10.76 17.08
CA THR A 611 37.94 -11.87 16.99
C THR A 611 37.48 -13.10 17.76
N GLU A 612 36.95 -12.92 18.96
CA GLU A 612 36.46 -14.00 19.82
C GLU A 612 35.18 -14.65 19.27
N LEU A 613 34.18 -13.85 18.91
CA LEU A 613 32.86 -14.31 18.48
C LEU A 613 32.89 -15.03 17.12
N PHE A 614 33.70 -14.54 16.19
CA PHE A 614 33.82 -15.13 14.86
C PHE A 614 35.01 -16.10 14.72
N ARG A 615 35.73 -16.39 15.82
CA ARG A 615 36.92 -17.28 15.85
C ARG A 615 37.95 -16.95 14.76
N LEU A 616 38.16 -15.66 14.49
CA LEU A 616 39.07 -15.20 13.45
C LEU A 616 40.51 -15.56 13.85
N GLY A 617 41.14 -16.46 13.10
CA GLY A 617 42.52 -16.91 13.31
C GLY A 617 42.69 -18.32 13.88
N SER A 618 41.63 -19.08 14.14
CA SER A 618 41.73 -20.48 14.62
C SER A 618 41.17 -21.50 13.61
N GLU A 619 41.79 -21.65 12.44
CA GLU A 619 41.71 -22.87 11.62
C GLU A 619 42.74 -22.86 10.47
N ARG A 620 44.01 -23.10 10.83
CA ARG A 620 45.01 -23.79 9.98
C ARG A 620 45.89 -24.71 10.83
N THR A 621 45.34 -25.34 11.87
CA THR A 621 46.02 -26.43 12.59
C THR A 621 45.74 -27.74 11.89
N GLY A 622 46.44 -27.95 10.77
CA GLY A 622 46.29 -29.16 9.96
C GLY A 622 47.37 -29.36 8.89
N ALA A 623 48.63 -29.00 9.17
CA ALA A 623 49.85 -29.66 8.67
C ALA A 623 51.10 -28.82 9.02
N GLU A 624 51.98 -29.44 9.81
CA GLU A 624 53.44 -29.24 9.87
C GLU A 624 54.02 -27.84 10.25
N SER A 625 54.53 -27.79 11.48
CA SER A 625 55.69 -27.03 11.99
C SER A 625 55.98 -25.59 11.48
N PRO A 626 55.98 -24.56 12.37
CA PRO A 626 56.43 -23.23 11.98
C PRO A 626 57.96 -23.13 11.96
N SER A 627 58.53 -22.88 10.78
CA SER A 627 59.80 -22.17 10.64
C SER A 627 59.55 -20.67 10.75
N ALA A 628 60.35 -19.99 11.58
CA ALA A 628 60.13 -18.66 12.15
C ALA A 628 60.32 -17.45 11.21
N GLU A 629 59.82 -17.47 9.97
CA GLU A 629 59.93 -16.32 9.04
C GLU A 629 58.61 -15.98 8.30
N GLY A 630 57.44 -16.29 8.89
CA GLY A 630 56.12 -16.07 8.25
C GLY A 630 55.13 -15.15 8.98
N ASP A 631 55.51 -14.49 10.09
CA ASP A 631 54.56 -13.79 10.97
C ASP A 631 53.94 -12.49 10.39
N ASP A 632 54.51 -11.89 9.34
CA ASP A 632 53.99 -10.64 8.80
C ASP A 632 52.74 -10.83 7.92
N ASP A 633 52.63 -11.92 7.16
CA ASP A 633 51.55 -12.13 6.17
C ASP A 633 50.19 -12.50 6.84
N ASP A 634 50.23 -13.32 7.89
CA ASP A 634 49.04 -13.69 8.68
C ASP A 634 48.50 -12.49 9.49
N SER A 635 49.38 -11.59 9.95
CA SER A 635 48.98 -10.39 10.69
C SER A 635 48.29 -9.34 9.80
N VAL A 636 48.66 -9.27 8.52
CA VAL A 636 48.06 -8.39 7.51
C VAL A 636 46.68 -8.92 7.10
N SER A 637 46.56 -10.22 6.84
CA SER A 637 45.28 -10.88 6.53
C SER A 637 44.24 -10.72 7.64
N LEU A 638 44.63 -10.89 8.90
CA LEU A 638 43.73 -10.69 10.05
C LEU A 638 43.29 -9.22 10.19
N ARG A 639 44.19 -8.26 9.92
CA ARG A 639 43.85 -6.82 9.95
C ARG A 639 42.85 -6.46 8.86
N GLU A 640 43.04 -6.94 7.63
CA GLU A 640 42.12 -6.73 6.53
C GLU A 640 40.73 -7.34 6.80
N GLN A 641 40.69 -8.55 7.39
CA GLN A 641 39.44 -9.16 7.82
C GLN A 641 38.73 -8.33 8.92
N LEU A 642 39.47 -7.87 9.93
CA LEU A 642 38.92 -7.05 11.00
C LEU A 642 38.42 -5.68 10.50
N ASP A 643 39.14 -5.04 9.59
CA ASP A 643 38.72 -3.76 9.02
C ASP A 643 37.47 -3.89 8.12
N ARG A 644 37.23 -5.09 7.57
CA ARG A 644 35.99 -5.42 6.86
C ARG A 644 34.82 -5.76 7.79
N VAL A 645 35.04 -6.60 8.81
CA VAL A 645 33.97 -7.16 9.66
C VAL A 645 33.54 -6.19 10.77
N CYS A 646 34.48 -5.46 11.38
CA CYS A 646 34.17 -4.58 12.52
C CYS A 646 33.12 -3.50 12.19
N PRO A 647 33.23 -2.74 11.08
CA PRO A 647 32.20 -1.74 10.74
C PRO A 647 30.84 -2.37 10.45
N ARG A 648 30.80 -3.56 9.83
CA ARG A 648 29.55 -4.30 9.55
C ARG A 648 28.88 -4.79 10.84
N PHE A 649 29.68 -5.27 11.79
CA PHE A 649 29.20 -5.70 13.09
C PHE A 649 28.71 -4.51 13.94
N GLU A 650 29.47 -3.41 14.00
CA GLU A 650 29.07 -2.15 14.65
C GLU A 650 27.74 -1.64 14.09
N PHE A 651 27.60 -1.63 12.75
CA PHE A 651 26.36 -1.23 12.09
C PHE A 651 25.18 -2.12 12.51
N THR A 652 25.38 -3.43 12.57
CA THR A 652 24.33 -4.39 12.95
C THR A 652 23.88 -4.22 14.40
N LEU A 653 24.81 -3.96 15.34
CA LEU A 653 24.48 -3.70 16.75
C LEU A 653 23.69 -2.39 16.92
N LEU A 654 24.14 -1.31 16.29
CA LEU A 654 23.44 -0.02 16.33
C LEU A 654 22.04 -0.11 15.70
N LEU A 655 21.89 -0.91 14.64
CA LEU A 655 20.61 -1.16 14.01
C LEU A 655 19.65 -1.94 14.93
N ALA A 656 20.14 -2.93 15.67
CA ALA A 656 19.33 -3.66 16.66
C ALA A 656 18.80 -2.73 17.77
N VAL A 657 19.67 -1.84 18.28
CA VAL A 657 19.26 -0.79 19.24
C VAL A 657 18.19 0.11 18.64
N LEU A 658 18.40 0.59 17.40
CA LEU A 658 17.46 1.46 16.70
C LEU A 658 16.09 0.77 16.55
N GLU A 659 16.04 -0.49 16.10
CA GLU A 659 14.81 -1.27 15.93
C GLU A 659 14.02 -1.40 17.23
N ARG A 660 14.69 -1.76 18.33
CA ARG A 660 14.07 -1.93 19.64
C ARG A 660 13.53 -0.60 20.16
N LYS A 661 14.34 0.46 20.18
CA LYS A 661 13.91 1.76 20.72
C LYS A 661 12.88 2.45 19.85
N LEU A 662 12.95 2.31 18.53
CA LEU A 662 11.92 2.81 17.63
C LEU A 662 10.58 2.08 17.84
N SER A 663 10.63 0.77 18.12
CA SER A 663 9.44 0.00 18.49
C SER A 663 8.85 0.46 19.82
N MET A 664 9.69 0.76 20.82
CA MET A 664 9.28 1.32 22.11
C MET A 664 8.66 2.73 21.98
N VAL A 665 9.31 3.64 21.24
CA VAL A 665 8.78 4.99 20.93
C VAL A 665 7.39 4.91 20.33
N ASN A 666 7.18 3.94 19.44
CA ASN A 666 5.89 3.68 18.80
C ASN A 666 4.85 3.09 19.76
N ALA A 667 5.22 2.14 20.60
CA ALA A 667 4.31 1.51 21.57
C ALA A 667 3.86 2.50 22.66
N MET A 668 4.75 3.37 23.10
CA MET A 668 4.46 4.39 24.12
C MET A 668 3.74 5.63 23.58
N TRP A 669 3.67 5.79 22.25
CA TRP A 669 3.08 6.96 21.60
C TRP A 669 1.69 7.34 22.14
N PRO A 670 0.71 6.42 22.29
CA PRO A 670 -0.62 6.77 22.76
C PRO A 670 -0.62 7.38 24.17
N ARG A 671 0.30 6.92 25.04
CA ARG A 671 0.43 7.39 26.43
C ARG A 671 0.99 8.82 26.51
N VAL A 672 1.84 9.19 25.56
CA VAL A 672 2.57 10.48 25.56
C VAL A 672 1.86 11.52 24.69
N GLN A 673 1.08 11.10 23.70
CA GLN A 673 0.41 11.96 22.74
C GLN A 673 -0.40 13.09 23.39
N ALA A 674 -1.22 12.76 24.40
CA ALA A 674 -2.07 13.75 25.07
C ALA A 674 -1.26 14.77 25.88
N VAL A 675 -0.10 14.37 26.41
CA VAL A 675 0.73 15.18 27.31
C VAL A 675 1.67 16.11 26.53
N LEU A 676 2.28 15.60 25.46
CA LEU A 676 3.18 16.36 24.58
C LEU A 676 2.48 16.99 23.39
N ARG A 677 1.13 16.98 23.32
CA ARG A 677 0.33 17.52 22.21
C ARG A 677 0.80 17.04 20.84
N LEU A 678 1.38 15.84 20.76
CA LEU A 678 1.91 15.30 19.51
C LEU A 678 0.77 15.17 18.50
N GLU A 679 0.95 15.77 17.32
CA GLU A 679 0.02 15.61 16.21
C GLU A 679 0.19 14.23 15.53
N PHE A 680 -0.51 14.02 14.41
CA PHE A 680 -0.60 12.76 13.69
C PHE A 680 0.75 12.01 13.56
N ASN A 681 0.81 10.76 14.02
CA ASN A 681 2.01 9.94 13.87
C ASN A 681 2.10 9.39 12.44
N GLN A 682 3.01 9.94 11.63
CA GLN A 682 3.21 9.49 10.25
C GLN A 682 3.69 8.02 10.16
N MET A 683 4.22 7.42 11.25
CA MET A 683 4.56 5.98 11.31
C MET A 683 3.32 5.07 11.28
N TYR A 684 2.12 5.60 11.56
CA TYR A 684 0.84 4.90 11.51
C TYR A 684 0.00 5.44 10.34
N ARG A 685 0.39 5.18 9.08
CA ARG A 685 -0.50 5.53 7.95
C ARG A 685 -1.72 4.60 7.83
N GLY A 686 -1.68 3.40 8.43
CA GLY A 686 -2.83 2.51 8.54
C GLY A 686 -3.72 2.93 9.73
N PRO A 687 -5.03 3.19 9.54
CA PRO A 687 -5.92 3.52 10.64
C PRO A 687 -6.03 2.36 11.64
N ASP A 688 -5.79 2.63 12.92
CA ASP A 688 -5.91 1.62 13.99
C ASP A 688 -7.33 1.03 14.09
N ASP A 689 -8.34 1.77 13.59
CA ASP A 689 -9.73 1.34 13.50
C ASP A 689 -9.91 -0.02 12.77
N TYR A 690 -9.00 -0.39 11.86
CA TYR A 690 -9.08 -1.64 11.11
C TYR A 690 -8.18 -2.78 11.63
N ARG A 691 -7.41 -2.53 12.70
CA ARG A 691 -6.56 -3.56 13.35
C ARG A 691 -7.34 -4.80 13.82
N PRO A 692 -8.57 -4.68 14.34
CA PRO A 692 -9.37 -5.85 14.74
C PRO A 692 -9.86 -6.70 13.57
N ILE A 693 -10.01 -6.08 12.40
CA ILE A 693 -10.61 -6.67 11.20
C ILE A 693 -9.55 -7.40 10.39
N ILE A 694 -8.38 -6.78 10.21
CA ILE A 694 -7.33 -7.27 9.32
C ILE A 694 -6.38 -8.17 10.09
N PRO A 695 -6.04 -9.37 9.57
CA PRO A 695 -5.02 -10.21 10.18
C PRO A 695 -3.68 -9.47 10.32
N GLU A 696 -2.99 -9.68 11.44
CA GLU A 696 -1.66 -9.10 11.65
C GLU A 696 -0.66 -9.58 10.58
N SER A 697 0.46 -8.88 10.45
CA SER A 697 1.54 -9.33 9.56
C SER A 697 1.96 -10.76 9.94
N PRO A 698 2.05 -11.71 8.98
CA PRO A 698 2.30 -13.13 9.29
C PRO A 698 3.67 -13.36 9.96
N MET A 699 4.60 -12.42 9.76
CA MET A 699 5.94 -12.44 10.36
C MET A 699 5.98 -11.83 11.78
N GLY A 700 4.85 -11.28 12.23
CA GLY A 700 4.78 -10.26 13.28
C GLY A 700 5.11 -8.86 12.75
N ASN A 701 5.24 -7.91 13.66
CA ASN A 701 5.57 -6.52 13.37
C ASN A 701 7.04 -6.38 12.95
N VAL A 702 7.33 -6.69 11.70
CA VAL A 702 8.67 -6.54 11.12
C VAL A 702 8.89 -5.07 10.79
N VAL A 703 10.00 -4.55 11.33
CA VAL A 703 10.59 -3.27 10.97
C VAL A 703 11.71 -3.54 9.98
N GLY A 704 11.92 -2.64 9.04
CA GLY A 704 13.20 -2.55 8.37
C GLY A 704 13.45 -1.18 7.77
N PHE A 705 14.61 -1.05 7.17
CA PHE A 705 15.18 0.20 6.71
C PHE A 705 15.66 0.08 5.27
N GLN A 706 15.73 1.23 4.60
CA GLN A 706 16.25 1.36 3.26
C GLN A 706 17.02 2.68 3.16
N PHE A 707 18.22 2.64 2.59
CA PHE A 707 19.00 3.84 2.31
C PHE A 707 18.96 4.14 0.81
N VAL A 708 18.24 5.20 0.43
CA VAL A 708 18.10 5.63 -0.98
C VAL A 708 19.10 6.74 -1.26
N VAL A 709 20.08 6.47 -2.10
CA VAL A 709 21.14 7.44 -2.45
C VAL A 709 20.59 8.51 -3.38
N ASN A 710 20.92 9.78 -3.11
CA ASN A 710 20.53 10.93 -3.93
C ASN A 710 21.76 11.55 -4.62
N GLY A 711 21.71 11.67 -5.95
CA GLY A 711 22.72 12.37 -6.76
C GLY A 711 23.96 11.55 -7.15
N PRO A 712 24.82 12.10 -8.05
CA PRO A 712 26.05 11.44 -8.50
C PRO A 712 27.11 11.38 -7.38
N ASP A 713 27.96 10.34 -7.41
CA ASP A 713 29.05 10.13 -6.45
C ASP A 713 30.07 11.28 -6.52
N ARG A 714 30.37 11.89 -5.36
CA ARG A 714 31.44 12.90 -5.21
C ARG A 714 32.41 12.39 -4.16
N ASP A 715 33.54 11.84 -4.61
CA ASP A 715 34.66 11.40 -3.77
C ASP A 715 34.28 10.40 -2.64
N GLY A 716 33.34 9.48 -2.92
CA GLY A 716 32.95 8.43 -1.98
C GLY A 716 32.01 8.88 -0.86
N VAL A 717 31.66 10.18 -0.81
CA VAL A 717 30.64 10.74 0.09
C VAL A 717 29.35 10.93 -0.68
N GLN A 718 28.29 10.24 -0.25
CA GLN A 718 26.98 10.36 -0.86
C GLN A 718 25.91 10.54 0.21
N THR A 719 25.06 11.54 0.00
CA THR A 719 23.88 11.77 0.85
C THR A 719 22.70 10.97 0.31
N GLY A 720 21.74 10.65 1.19
CA GLY A 720 20.59 9.85 0.83
C GLY A 720 19.46 10.00 1.82
N GLU A 721 18.34 9.35 1.52
CA GLU A 721 17.19 9.25 2.41
C GLU A 721 17.24 7.92 3.14
N LEU A 722 17.17 7.95 4.47
CA LEU A 722 16.92 6.75 5.27
C LEU A 722 15.41 6.59 5.44
N ARG A 723 14.85 5.57 4.79
CA ARG A 723 13.44 5.20 4.89
C ARG A 723 13.25 4.06 5.87
N PHE A 724 12.15 4.11 6.60
CA PHE A 724 11.66 3.10 7.54
C PHE A 724 10.37 2.52 6.99
N PHE A 725 10.27 1.20 6.97
CA PHE A 725 9.02 0.53 6.66
C PHE A 725 8.58 -0.37 7.81
N ARG A 726 7.28 -0.55 7.93
CA ARG A 726 6.67 -1.39 8.97
C ARG A 726 5.55 -2.23 8.37
N CYS A 727 5.65 -3.54 8.49
CA CYS A 727 4.55 -4.44 8.10
C CYS A 727 3.53 -4.53 9.24
N ILE A 728 2.33 -3.97 9.03
CA ILE A 728 1.27 -3.90 10.03
C ILE A 728 0.33 -5.09 9.93
N GLY A 729 -0.12 -5.43 8.73
CA GLY A 729 -1.16 -6.43 8.50
C GLY A 729 -1.33 -6.81 7.04
N VAL A 730 -2.17 -7.81 6.79
CA VAL A 730 -2.47 -8.32 5.44
C VAL A 730 -3.60 -7.47 4.82
N GLY A 731 -3.25 -6.31 4.27
CA GLY A 731 -4.21 -5.32 3.78
C GLY A 731 -5.24 -5.85 2.79
N ARG A 732 -4.83 -6.75 1.89
CA ARG A 732 -5.72 -7.39 0.89
C ARG A 732 -6.95 -8.10 1.48
N GLU A 733 -6.86 -8.63 2.70
CA GLU A 733 -7.99 -9.32 3.35
C GLU A 733 -9.16 -8.37 3.65
N LEU A 734 -8.92 -7.05 3.68
CA LEU A 734 -9.98 -6.06 3.85
C LEU A 734 -11.06 -6.19 2.76
N LEU A 735 -10.70 -6.54 1.51
CA LEU A 735 -11.68 -6.75 0.43
C LEU A 735 -12.63 -7.91 0.73
N ARG A 736 -12.13 -8.99 1.35
CA ARG A 736 -12.92 -10.15 1.75
C ARG A 736 -13.75 -9.87 3.02
N ALA A 737 -13.24 -9.03 3.92
CA ALA A 737 -13.91 -8.67 5.16
C ALA A 737 -15.05 -7.64 4.98
N MET A 738 -15.00 -6.80 3.93
CA MET A 738 -15.94 -5.70 3.68
C MET A 738 -17.44 -6.05 3.85
N PRO A 739 -17.98 -7.16 3.29
CA PRO A 739 -19.40 -7.49 3.41
C PRO A 739 -19.87 -7.71 4.85
N GLY A 740 -18.98 -8.25 5.70
CA GLY A 740 -19.29 -8.65 7.08
C GLY A 740 -19.07 -7.54 8.12
N LEU A 741 -18.53 -6.38 7.74
CA LEU A 741 -18.18 -5.31 8.68
C LEU A 741 -19.36 -4.83 9.55
N ALA A 742 -20.56 -4.82 9.00
CA ALA A 742 -21.76 -4.38 9.71
C ALA A 742 -22.41 -5.50 10.54
N GLU A 743 -22.17 -6.78 10.21
CA GLU A 743 -22.78 -7.93 10.91
C GLU A 743 -22.38 -8.02 12.38
N ILE A 744 -21.19 -7.48 12.72
CA ILE A 744 -20.67 -7.43 14.09
C ILE A 744 -21.58 -6.55 14.99
N ASP A 745 -22.28 -5.59 14.41
CA ASP A 745 -23.27 -4.73 15.09
C ASP A 745 -24.70 -5.28 15.00
N GLY A 746 -24.87 -6.54 14.59
CA GLY A 746 -26.18 -7.14 14.37
C GLY A 746 -26.92 -6.58 13.16
N ARG A 747 -26.20 -5.98 12.20
CA ARG A 747 -26.79 -5.37 11.00
C ARG A 747 -26.71 -6.29 9.79
N PRO A 748 -27.58 -6.06 8.77
CA PRO A 748 -27.48 -6.79 7.52
C PRO A 748 -26.11 -6.59 6.84
N PRO A 749 -25.61 -7.60 6.11
CA PRO A 749 -24.39 -7.48 5.33
C PRO A 749 -24.56 -6.53 4.14
N THR A 750 -23.44 -6.07 3.59
CA THR A 750 -23.40 -5.29 2.34
C THR A 750 -22.92 -6.16 1.19
N ASN A 751 -23.53 -6.02 0.01
CA ASN A 751 -23.06 -6.69 -1.20
C ASN A 751 -21.86 -5.93 -1.81
N VAL A 752 -20.85 -6.66 -2.28
CA VAL A 752 -19.63 -6.11 -2.89
C VAL A 752 -19.45 -6.70 -4.29
N LEU A 753 -19.27 -5.84 -5.28
CA LEU A 753 -18.94 -6.21 -6.66
C LEU A 753 -17.49 -5.82 -6.96
N LEU A 754 -16.63 -6.81 -7.13
CA LEU A 754 -15.22 -6.61 -7.50
C LEU A 754 -15.10 -6.66 -9.03
N MET A 755 -14.66 -5.57 -9.66
CA MET A 755 -14.48 -5.49 -11.11
C MET A 755 -12.99 -5.37 -11.44
N SER A 756 -12.48 -6.21 -12.35
CA SER A 756 -11.11 -6.07 -12.86
C SER A 756 -10.96 -6.72 -14.24
N GLY A 757 -9.89 -6.37 -14.96
CA GLY A 757 -9.53 -7.00 -16.24
C GLY A 757 -8.33 -7.93 -16.18
N SER A 758 -7.76 -8.14 -15.00
CA SER A 758 -6.50 -8.86 -14.79
C SER A 758 -6.38 -9.53 -13.42
N SER A 759 -7.48 -9.54 -12.67
CA SER A 759 -7.56 -10.06 -11.30
C SER A 759 -7.44 -11.58 -11.20
N TRP A 760 -7.65 -12.31 -12.30
CA TRP A 760 -7.30 -13.71 -12.39
C TRP A 760 -5.94 -13.83 -13.08
N ALA A 761 -4.90 -14.12 -12.29
CA ALA A 761 -3.53 -14.22 -12.77
C ALA A 761 -2.78 -15.36 -12.05
N GLY A 762 -3.17 -16.62 -12.28
CA GLY A 762 -2.47 -17.83 -11.82
C GLY A 762 -1.74 -17.71 -10.48
N THR A 763 -0.41 -17.78 -10.51
CA THR A 763 0.48 -17.69 -9.33
C THR A 763 1.05 -16.29 -9.10
N SER A 764 0.47 -15.24 -9.70
CA SER A 764 0.82 -13.84 -9.44
C SER A 764 0.62 -13.52 -7.96
N SER A 765 1.60 -12.85 -7.38
CA SER A 765 1.54 -12.37 -5.99
C SER A 765 0.84 -11.01 -5.85
N ARG A 766 0.78 -10.27 -6.97
CA ARG A 766 0.31 -8.88 -7.03
C ARG A 766 -1.13 -8.77 -7.51
N TYR A 767 -1.45 -9.45 -8.61
CA TYR A 767 -2.69 -9.21 -9.37
C TYR A 767 -3.77 -10.24 -9.08
N HIS A 768 -3.42 -11.46 -8.68
CA HIS A 768 -4.41 -12.48 -8.38
C HIS A 768 -5.23 -12.08 -7.14
N ILE A 769 -6.55 -11.94 -7.33
CA ILE A 769 -7.51 -11.82 -6.25
C ILE A 769 -8.01 -13.22 -5.96
N ALA A 770 -7.83 -13.67 -4.72
CA ALA A 770 -8.30 -14.97 -4.30
C ALA A 770 -9.81 -14.91 -3.99
N VAL A 771 -10.63 -14.54 -4.96
CA VAL A 771 -12.09 -14.65 -4.91
C VAL A 771 -12.52 -15.32 -6.21
N PRO A 772 -13.30 -16.42 -6.18
CA PRO A 772 -13.75 -17.11 -7.38
C PRO A 772 -14.44 -16.17 -8.37
N VAL A 773 -14.10 -16.28 -9.65
CA VAL A 773 -14.68 -15.46 -10.72
C VAL A 773 -16.04 -16.05 -11.11
N GLY A 774 -17.15 -15.44 -10.68
CA GLY A 774 -18.47 -15.94 -11.06
C GLY A 774 -19.07 -15.29 -12.33
N VAL A 775 -18.52 -14.17 -12.80
CA VAL A 775 -19.01 -13.47 -14.01
C VAL A 775 -17.85 -13.02 -14.90
N ILE A 776 -17.95 -13.28 -16.21
CA ILE A 776 -17.01 -12.83 -17.23
C ILE A 776 -17.74 -11.97 -18.27
N LEU A 777 -17.22 -10.78 -18.55
CA LEU A 777 -17.67 -9.92 -19.64
C LEU A 777 -16.85 -10.19 -20.90
N ARG A 778 -17.56 -10.52 -21.99
CA ARG A 778 -16.96 -10.73 -23.32
C ARG A 778 -17.55 -9.75 -24.35
N PRO A 779 -16.78 -9.33 -25.37
CA PRO A 779 -17.37 -8.70 -26.54
C PRO A 779 -18.36 -9.67 -27.22
N ARG A 780 -19.51 -9.16 -27.67
CA ARG A 780 -20.51 -9.86 -28.46
C ARG A 780 -20.49 -9.27 -29.87
N PRO A 781 -20.38 -10.07 -30.94
CA PRO A 781 -20.48 -9.56 -32.30
C PRO A 781 -21.86 -8.93 -32.52
N ASP A 782 -21.88 -7.80 -33.23
CA ASP A 782 -23.09 -7.00 -33.42
C ASP A 782 -24.13 -7.74 -34.29
N PRO A 783 -25.35 -7.99 -33.78
CA PRO A 783 -26.42 -8.63 -34.57
C PRO A 783 -26.84 -7.79 -35.79
N ALA A 784 -26.67 -6.46 -35.78
CA ALA A 784 -27.03 -5.61 -36.93
C ALA A 784 -26.09 -5.81 -38.14
N VAL A 785 -24.90 -6.38 -37.92
CA VAL A 785 -23.93 -6.70 -38.99
C VAL A 785 -24.15 -8.11 -39.56
N THR A 786 -24.87 -8.99 -38.84
CA THR A 786 -25.16 -10.35 -39.31
C THR A 786 -26.41 -10.42 -40.21
N ASP A 787 -27.29 -9.42 -40.17
CA ASP A 787 -28.51 -9.35 -41.00
C ASP A 787 -28.31 -8.74 -42.40
N LEU A 788 -27.16 -8.10 -42.67
CA LEU A 788 -26.81 -7.55 -43.99
C LEU A 788 -26.04 -8.54 -44.85
N GLY A 789 -26.55 -9.78 -45.01
CA GLY A 789 -26.17 -10.68 -46.12
C GLY A 789 -24.69 -10.83 -46.47
N ALA A 790 -23.78 -10.58 -45.53
CA ALA A 790 -22.34 -10.63 -45.78
C ALA A 790 -21.96 -12.11 -45.78
N SER A 791 -21.73 -12.64 -46.97
CA SER A 791 -21.03 -13.91 -47.17
C SER A 791 -19.76 -13.92 -46.28
N PRO A 792 -19.31 -15.06 -45.73
CA PRO A 792 -18.11 -15.19 -44.88
C PRO A 792 -16.77 -14.76 -45.52
N SER A 793 -16.83 -14.09 -46.67
CA SER A 793 -15.74 -13.79 -47.59
C SER A 793 -15.51 -12.29 -47.80
N ASP A 794 -16.14 -11.40 -47.02
CA ASP A 794 -15.81 -9.97 -47.07
C ASP A 794 -14.44 -9.71 -46.42
N PRO A 795 -13.47 -9.08 -47.12
CA PRO A 795 -12.07 -9.13 -46.74
C PRO A 795 -11.70 -8.10 -45.65
N LYS A 796 -10.96 -8.57 -44.63
CA LYS A 796 -10.20 -7.80 -43.63
C LYS A 796 -11.01 -6.97 -42.63
N ARG A 797 -11.79 -7.61 -41.77
CA ARG A 797 -11.98 -7.07 -40.41
C ARG A 797 -10.85 -7.66 -39.55
N LEU A 798 -9.82 -6.87 -39.27
CA LEU A 798 -8.71 -7.30 -38.44
C LEU A 798 -9.22 -7.52 -37.00
N ASP A 799 -9.06 -8.73 -36.48
CA ASP A 799 -9.44 -9.12 -35.12
C ASP A 799 -8.29 -8.76 -34.14
N ILE A 800 -8.56 -8.62 -32.84
CA ILE A 800 -7.51 -8.58 -31.81
C ILE A 800 -6.53 -9.76 -31.96
N THR A 801 -6.97 -10.90 -32.48
CA THR A 801 -6.09 -12.03 -32.80
C THR A 801 -5.09 -11.75 -33.92
N ASP A 802 -5.25 -10.70 -34.71
CA ASP A 802 -4.27 -10.27 -35.73
C ASP A 802 -3.15 -9.40 -35.15
N THR A 803 -3.11 -9.23 -33.83
CA THR A 803 -2.00 -8.58 -33.13
C THR A 803 -0.66 -9.20 -33.53
N ALA A 804 0.26 -8.36 -34.00
CA ALA A 804 1.57 -8.77 -34.50
C ALA A 804 2.66 -8.41 -33.48
N MET A 805 3.54 -9.37 -33.21
CA MET A 805 4.70 -9.21 -32.34
C MET A 805 5.96 -9.51 -33.14
N ARG A 806 7.01 -8.69 -32.99
CA ARG A 806 8.30 -8.91 -33.66
C ARG A 806 9.47 -8.50 -32.79
N PHE A 807 10.64 -9.05 -33.09
CA PHE A 807 11.92 -8.67 -32.50
C PHE A 807 12.65 -7.67 -33.39
N GLU A 808 13.33 -6.71 -32.77
CA GLU A 808 14.17 -5.76 -33.48
C GLU A 808 15.44 -5.46 -32.67
N PHE A 809 16.43 -6.34 -32.77
CA PHE A 809 17.68 -6.23 -32.03
C PHE A 809 18.70 -5.36 -32.75
N PHE A 810 19.48 -4.62 -31.96
CA PHE A 810 20.57 -3.77 -32.44
C PHE A 810 21.90 -4.26 -31.89
N HIS A 811 22.97 -4.27 -32.70
CA HIS A 811 24.30 -4.78 -32.28
C HIS A 811 25.39 -3.72 -32.33
N VAL A 812 26.34 -3.75 -31.40
CA VAL A 812 27.60 -3.01 -31.48
C VAL A 812 28.72 -4.02 -31.70
N GLY A 813 29.29 -4.03 -32.91
CA GLY A 813 30.13 -5.15 -33.34
C GLY A 813 29.30 -6.45 -33.35
N ASN A 814 29.77 -7.47 -32.63
CA ASN A 814 29.06 -8.75 -32.46
C ASN A 814 28.18 -8.83 -31.20
N GLU A 815 28.14 -7.80 -30.36
CA GLU A 815 27.37 -7.84 -29.12
C GLU A 815 25.99 -7.19 -29.28
N PRO A 816 24.89 -7.89 -28.93
CA PRO A 816 23.56 -7.29 -28.95
C PRO A 816 23.38 -6.27 -27.82
N LEU A 817 22.72 -5.16 -28.11
CA LEU A 817 22.41 -4.11 -27.14
C LEU A 817 21.32 -4.59 -26.19
N ALA A 818 21.70 -4.85 -24.94
CA ALA A 818 20.79 -5.11 -23.84
C ALA A 818 20.72 -3.90 -22.91
N VAL A 819 19.52 -3.41 -22.63
CA VAL A 819 19.32 -2.36 -21.60
C VAL A 819 19.08 -3.05 -20.26
N SER A 820 18.22 -4.08 -20.23
CA SER A 820 17.84 -4.79 -19.01
C SER A 820 18.90 -5.79 -18.56
N GLY A 821 19.60 -5.46 -17.48
CA GLY A 821 20.72 -6.23 -16.95
C GLY A 821 22.03 -5.46 -16.95
N SER A 822 22.08 -4.34 -17.69
CA SER A 822 23.23 -3.42 -17.76
C SER A 822 23.34 -2.58 -16.48
N ARG A 823 24.56 -2.13 -16.17
CA ARG A 823 24.82 -1.34 -14.96
C ARG A 823 24.12 0.02 -15.05
N PRO A 824 23.63 0.61 -13.94
CA PRO A 824 22.86 1.86 -13.97
C PRO A 824 23.48 3.01 -14.79
N GLY A 825 24.80 3.22 -14.70
CA GLY A 825 25.49 4.26 -15.47
C GLY A 825 25.66 3.97 -16.97
N GLU A 826 25.57 2.71 -17.38
CA GLU A 826 25.66 2.29 -18.80
C GLU A 826 24.29 2.29 -19.48
N ARG A 827 23.21 2.10 -18.72
CA ARG A 827 21.83 2.03 -19.23
C ARG A 827 21.44 3.24 -20.07
N GLU A 828 21.75 4.44 -19.59
CA GLU A 828 21.45 5.67 -20.32
C GLU A 828 22.17 5.71 -21.68
N GLN A 829 23.46 5.36 -21.71
CA GLN A 829 24.23 5.35 -22.96
C GLN A 829 23.69 4.34 -23.96
N VAL A 830 23.26 3.16 -23.50
CA VAL A 830 22.62 2.16 -24.35
C VAL A 830 21.28 2.68 -24.90
N LEU A 831 20.46 3.30 -24.05
CA LEU A 831 19.19 3.90 -24.47
C LEU A 831 19.38 5.02 -25.51
N ARG A 832 20.36 5.92 -25.31
CA ARG A 832 20.72 6.95 -26.31
C ARG A 832 21.08 6.32 -27.65
N ARG A 833 21.89 5.26 -27.65
CA ARG A 833 22.28 4.54 -28.89
C ARG A 833 21.09 3.88 -29.58
N ILE A 834 20.16 3.29 -28.83
CA ILE A 834 18.94 2.69 -29.38
C ILE A 834 18.04 3.76 -29.98
N ALA A 835 17.78 4.85 -29.24
CA ALA A 835 16.98 5.98 -29.70
C ALA A 835 17.54 6.56 -30.99
N ARG A 836 18.87 6.73 -31.05
CA ARG A 836 19.59 7.19 -32.23
C ARG A 836 19.39 6.28 -33.44
N ARG A 837 19.55 4.97 -33.31
CA ARG A 837 19.32 4.01 -34.41
C ARG A 837 17.86 3.91 -34.86
N LEU A 838 16.91 4.19 -33.98
CA LEU A 838 15.50 4.20 -34.32
C LEU A 838 15.10 5.46 -35.11
N GLY A 839 15.68 6.61 -34.74
CA GLY A 839 15.31 7.93 -35.27
C GLY A 839 16.21 8.51 -36.37
N GLU A 840 17.42 7.98 -36.58
CA GLU A 840 18.32 8.43 -37.66
C GLU A 840 17.88 7.89 -39.03
N SER A 841 17.87 8.80 -40.02
CA SER A 841 17.74 8.47 -41.45
C SER A 841 19.14 8.23 -42.02
N MET A 842 19.37 7.06 -42.63
CA MET A 842 20.64 6.72 -43.27
C MET A 842 20.51 6.94 -44.78
N ASP A 843 21.43 7.69 -45.39
CA ASP A 843 21.57 7.84 -46.86
C ASP A 843 20.28 8.20 -47.64
N GLY A 844 19.37 8.96 -47.02
CA GLY A 844 18.11 9.39 -47.66
C GLY A 844 16.96 8.38 -47.56
N GLU A 845 17.16 7.24 -46.88
CA GLU A 845 16.09 6.32 -46.51
C GLU A 845 15.36 6.80 -45.25
N GLU A 846 14.05 6.57 -45.19
CA GLU A 846 13.23 6.81 -44.00
C GLU A 846 13.80 6.04 -42.80
N SER A 847 13.86 6.70 -41.65
CA SER A 847 14.20 6.07 -40.37
C SER A 847 13.21 4.94 -40.04
N ARG A 848 13.61 4.02 -39.16
CA ARG A 848 12.75 2.88 -38.80
C ARG A 848 11.43 3.32 -38.16
N LEU A 849 11.45 4.40 -37.39
CA LEU A 849 10.24 4.99 -36.82
C LEU A 849 9.34 5.61 -37.90
N GLU A 850 9.91 6.24 -38.93
CA GLU A 850 9.14 6.78 -40.07
C GLU A 850 8.49 5.67 -40.90
N GLN A 851 9.24 4.59 -41.20
CA GLN A 851 8.71 3.43 -41.93
C GLN A 851 7.54 2.79 -41.17
N GLU A 852 7.68 2.61 -39.86
CA GLU A 852 6.61 2.05 -39.02
C GLU A 852 5.42 3.01 -38.96
N LEU A 853 5.62 4.33 -38.81
CA LEU A 853 4.55 5.34 -38.92
C LEU A 853 3.88 5.30 -40.29
N GLY A 854 4.60 5.08 -41.39
CA GLY A 854 4.03 4.95 -42.73
C GLY A 854 3.16 3.70 -42.92
N SER A 855 3.44 2.64 -42.17
CA SER A 855 2.67 1.38 -42.21
C SER A 855 1.36 1.41 -41.41
N LEU A 856 1.17 2.41 -40.53
CA LEU A 856 0.02 2.51 -39.65
C LEU A 856 -1.17 3.23 -40.31
N PRO A 857 -2.41 2.85 -39.97
CA PRO A 857 -3.59 3.61 -40.37
C PRO A 857 -3.53 5.07 -39.89
N GLU A 858 -4.01 6.01 -40.70
CA GLU A 858 -3.90 7.46 -40.44
C GLU A 858 -4.42 7.86 -39.05
N GLU A 859 -5.58 7.33 -38.65
CA GLU A 859 -6.19 7.60 -37.34
C GLU A 859 -5.39 7.05 -36.15
N ARG A 860 -4.50 6.08 -36.39
CA ARG A 860 -3.70 5.35 -35.39
C ARG A 860 -2.20 5.53 -35.60
N ARG A 861 -1.79 6.55 -36.37
CA ARG A 861 -0.41 6.82 -36.78
C ARG A 861 0.43 7.41 -35.64
N ARG A 862 0.55 6.66 -34.54
CA ARG A 862 1.27 7.06 -33.32
C ARG A 862 2.04 5.88 -32.75
N ILE A 863 3.25 6.16 -32.26
CA ILE A 863 4.16 5.19 -31.66
C ILE A 863 4.34 5.48 -30.17
N LEU A 864 4.34 4.42 -29.37
CA LEU A 864 4.65 4.46 -27.94
C LEU A 864 6.01 3.82 -27.67
N LEU A 865 6.96 4.58 -27.11
CA LEU A 865 8.26 4.07 -26.68
C LEU A 865 8.26 3.86 -25.17
N LEU A 866 8.41 2.61 -24.73
CA LEU A 866 8.32 2.20 -23.33
C LEU A 866 9.72 2.05 -22.71
N VAL A 867 9.97 2.85 -21.67
CA VAL A 867 11.21 2.84 -20.87
C VAL A 867 10.93 2.48 -19.41
N GLY A 868 11.98 2.34 -18.58
CA GLY A 868 11.86 1.92 -17.17
C GLY A 868 11.62 3.05 -16.17
N SER A 869 11.89 4.31 -16.51
CA SER A 869 11.72 5.44 -15.59
C SER A 869 11.45 6.78 -16.28
N TYR A 870 10.96 7.77 -15.53
CA TYR A 870 10.77 9.15 -16.01
C TYR A 870 12.11 9.82 -16.40
N HIS A 871 13.20 9.50 -15.70
CA HIS A 871 14.54 9.96 -16.08
C HIS A 871 14.97 9.37 -17.43
N GLU A 872 14.80 8.06 -17.62
CA GLU A 872 15.04 7.40 -18.91
C GLU A 872 14.12 7.96 -20.02
N THR A 873 12.92 8.42 -19.67
CA THR A 873 11.97 9.06 -20.60
C THR A 873 12.52 10.37 -21.13
N ALA A 874 13.06 11.22 -20.25
CA ALA A 874 13.73 12.45 -20.64
C ALA A 874 14.92 12.17 -21.57
N VAL A 875 15.80 11.24 -21.18
CA VAL A 875 16.99 10.87 -21.98
C VAL A 875 16.59 10.42 -23.39
N VAL A 876 15.62 9.51 -23.54
CA VAL A 876 15.24 9.01 -24.87
C VAL A 876 14.52 10.07 -25.70
N ALA A 877 13.62 10.85 -25.09
CA ALA A 877 12.85 11.87 -25.81
C ALA A 877 13.72 13.03 -26.28
N ASP A 878 14.63 13.51 -25.43
CA ASP A 878 15.51 14.64 -25.74
C ASP A 878 16.50 14.26 -26.86
N GLU A 879 17.01 13.02 -26.87
CA GLU A 879 17.86 12.54 -27.97
C GLU A 879 17.09 12.46 -29.30
N LEU A 880 15.87 11.90 -29.30
CA LEU A 880 15.02 11.88 -30.50
C LEU A 880 14.72 13.27 -31.03
N HIS A 881 14.45 14.21 -30.14
CA HIS A 881 14.19 15.61 -30.49
C HIS A 881 15.41 16.30 -31.14
N GLN A 882 16.62 15.95 -30.70
CA GLN A 882 17.87 16.56 -31.18
C GLN A 882 18.38 15.95 -32.51
N ILE A 883 18.00 14.71 -32.85
CA ILE A 883 18.55 13.97 -34.00
C ILE A 883 18.22 14.60 -35.35
N SER A 884 16.97 15.00 -35.60
CA SER A 884 16.56 15.56 -36.90
C SER A 884 15.45 16.59 -36.76
N GLU A 885 15.36 17.50 -37.73
CA GLU A 885 14.27 18.50 -37.78
C GLU A 885 12.88 17.87 -37.86
N ARG A 886 12.76 16.64 -38.38
CA ARG A 886 11.50 15.89 -38.47
C ARG A 886 10.88 15.59 -37.10
N TRP A 887 11.72 15.37 -36.10
CA TRP A 887 11.30 15.04 -34.74
C TRP A 887 11.11 16.27 -33.84
N ARG A 888 11.40 17.47 -34.36
CA ARG A 888 11.18 18.76 -33.68
C ARG A 888 9.71 19.20 -33.76
N ASN A 889 9.40 20.39 -33.22
CA ASN A 889 8.07 21.02 -33.26
C ASN A 889 6.94 20.15 -32.64
N GLY A 890 7.22 19.53 -31.49
CA GLY A 890 6.20 18.76 -30.74
C GLY A 890 5.84 17.40 -31.32
N LYS A 891 6.60 16.88 -32.28
CA LYS A 891 6.40 15.53 -32.83
C LYS A 891 6.78 14.41 -31.86
N VAL A 892 7.77 14.65 -31.01
CA VAL A 892 8.16 13.77 -29.90
C VAL A 892 7.77 14.44 -28.59
N VAL A 893 7.07 13.70 -27.73
CA VAL A 893 6.61 14.19 -26.44
C VAL A 893 7.03 13.25 -25.33
N ARG A 894 7.49 13.81 -24.20
CA ARG A 894 7.96 13.05 -23.06
C ARG A 894 6.94 13.08 -21.92
N LEU A 895 6.67 11.92 -21.34
CA LEU A 895 5.75 11.82 -20.22
C LEU A 895 6.42 12.21 -18.91
N VAL A 896 5.77 13.04 -18.08
CA VAL A 896 6.24 13.41 -16.73
C VAL A 896 5.19 13.12 -15.65
N PRO A 897 5.59 12.99 -14.37
CA PRO A 897 4.65 12.87 -13.26
C PRO A 897 3.77 14.12 -13.09
N ASP A 898 2.56 13.95 -12.56
CA ASP A 898 1.64 15.07 -12.27
C ASP A 898 2.15 16.01 -11.16
N HIS A 899 3.02 15.48 -10.30
CA HIS A 899 3.60 16.17 -9.13
C HIS A 899 4.92 16.86 -9.43
N ASP A 900 5.42 16.74 -10.66
CA ASP A 900 6.70 17.35 -11.02
C ASP A 900 6.47 18.86 -11.21
N ASP A 901 7.07 19.65 -10.31
CA ASP A 901 7.11 21.12 -10.35
C ASP A 901 8.17 21.63 -11.35
N THR A 902 8.71 20.77 -12.21
CA THR A 902 9.48 21.20 -13.36
C THR A 902 8.71 22.29 -14.09
N MET A 903 9.33 23.47 -14.14
CA MET A 903 8.81 24.62 -14.89
C MET A 903 8.49 24.14 -16.29
N GLU A 904 7.35 24.58 -16.84
CA GLU A 904 7.10 24.42 -18.27
C GLU A 904 8.34 24.91 -19.00
N ILE A 905 9.02 23.98 -19.68
CA ILE A 905 10.22 24.31 -20.42
C ILE A 905 9.80 25.35 -21.44
N ASP A 906 10.56 26.44 -21.52
CA ASP A 906 10.34 27.50 -22.48
C ASP A 906 10.10 26.85 -23.86
N PRO A 907 8.98 27.13 -24.55
CA PRO A 907 8.76 26.62 -25.90
C PRO A 907 9.90 26.93 -26.88
N GLU A 908 10.76 27.90 -26.53
CA GLU A 908 11.98 28.26 -27.26
C GLU A 908 13.24 27.43 -26.90
N ASP A 909 13.19 26.52 -25.92
CA ASP A 909 14.32 25.64 -25.58
C ASP A 909 14.42 24.45 -26.56
N ASP A 910 15.15 24.67 -27.66
CA ASP A 910 15.44 23.71 -28.73
C ASP A 910 16.11 22.40 -28.29
N ARG A 911 16.52 22.26 -27.01
CA ARG A 911 17.26 21.10 -26.51
C ARG A 911 16.39 20.01 -25.91
N HIS A 912 15.17 20.32 -25.47
CA HIS A 912 14.35 19.39 -24.70
C HIS A 912 13.02 19.12 -25.37
N ALA A 913 12.58 17.85 -25.34
CA ALA A 913 11.29 17.48 -25.91
C ALA A 913 10.14 18.09 -25.07
N PRO A 914 9.03 18.52 -25.71
CA PRO A 914 7.85 18.99 -25.01
C PRO A 914 7.29 17.97 -24.01
N ILE A 915 6.71 18.49 -22.94
CA ILE A 915 6.25 17.73 -21.80
C ILE A 915 4.75 17.42 -21.91
N LEU A 916 4.38 16.16 -21.67
CA LEU A 916 3.00 15.76 -21.41
C LEU A 916 2.89 15.17 -20.01
N ARG A 917 1.97 15.70 -19.21
CA ARG A 917 1.73 15.18 -17.86
C ARG A 917 0.92 13.90 -17.95
N ARG A 918 1.17 12.98 -17.01
CA ARG A 918 0.46 11.68 -16.92
C ARG A 918 -1.06 11.84 -16.91
N GLY A 919 -1.59 12.81 -16.19
CA GLY A 919 -3.02 13.10 -16.08
C GLY A 919 -3.70 13.47 -17.40
N ASP A 920 -2.94 13.98 -18.37
CA ASP A 920 -3.42 14.59 -19.61
C ASP A 920 -3.16 13.72 -20.84
N VAL A 921 -2.78 12.45 -20.66
CA VAL A 921 -2.49 11.53 -21.76
C VAL A 921 -3.71 11.24 -22.64
N ASP A 922 -4.93 11.50 -22.15
CA ASP A 922 -6.17 11.49 -22.95
C ASP A 922 -6.18 12.54 -24.07
N VAL A 923 -5.37 13.60 -23.96
CA VAL A 923 -5.26 14.70 -24.93
C VAL A 923 -4.21 14.43 -26.02
N LEU A 924 -3.49 13.30 -25.95
CA LEU A 924 -2.44 12.95 -26.93
C LEU A 924 -2.94 12.95 -28.39
N GLU A 925 -4.21 12.61 -28.62
CA GLU A 925 -4.78 12.67 -29.97
C GLU A 925 -4.76 14.11 -30.54
N GLN A 926 -4.99 15.10 -29.67
CA GLN A 926 -5.16 16.51 -30.02
C GLN A 926 -3.83 17.27 -30.11
N SER A 927 -2.74 16.74 -29.52
CA SER A 927 -1.44 17.41 -29.49
C SER A 927 -0.68 17.36 -30.82
N GLY A 928 -1.10 16.52 -31.77
CA GLY A 928 -0.41 16.34 -33.06
C GLY A 928 0.94 15.60 -32.97
N ALA A 929 1.23 15.01 -31.81
CA ALA A 929 2.43 14.23 -31.56
C ALA A 929 2.39 12.87 -32.26
N ASP A 930 3.51 12.47 -32.86
CA ASP A 930 3.66 11.18 -33.54
C ASP A 930 4.24 10.13 -32.59
N ILE A 931 5.08 10.55 -31.62
CA ILE A 931 5.77 9.68 -30.67
C ILE A 931 5.53 10.14 -29.23
N LEU A 932 5.09 9.20 -28.39
CA LEU A 932 5.07 9.36 -26.94
C LEU A 932 6.14 8.48 -26.31
N VAL A 933 7.07 9.07 -25.57
CA VAL A 933 8.02 8.34 -24.72
C VAL A 933 7.47 8.32 -23.29
N ALA A 934 7.33 7.13 -22.71
CA ALA A 934 6.75 6.99 -21.39
C ALA A 934 7.33 5.82 -20.58
N PRO A 935 7.39 5.93 -19.24
CA PRO A 935 7.69 4.79 -18.40
C PRO A 935 6.59 3.73 -18.51
N LEU A 936 6.97 2.46 -18.54
CA LEU A 936 6.03 1.34 -18.66
C LEU A 936 4.92 1.40 -17.60
N LEU A 937 5.31 1.57 -16.33
CA LEU A 937 4.38 1.67 -15.19
C LEU A 937 3.44 2.89 -15.23
N ALA A 938 3.76 3.92 -16.02
CA ALA A 938 2.95 5.14 -16.10
C ALA A 938 1.75 4.99 -17.03
N VAL A 939 1.86 4.12 -18.06
CA VAL A 939 0.86 3.92 -19.12
C VAL A 939 -0.06 2.71 -18.87
N GLU A 940 0.21 1.92 -17.83
CA GLU A 940 -0.56 0.70 -17.52
C GLU A 940 -2.05 0.94 -17.27
N ARG A 941 -2.41 1.92 -16.43
CA ARG A 941 -3.76 2.08 -15.87
C ARG A 941 -4.19 3.53 -15.62
N GLY A 942 -5.50 3.80 -15.76
CA GLY A 942 -6.14 5.10 -15.48
C GLY A 942 -6.47 5.99 -16.69
N HIS A 943 -5.77 5.86 -17.82
CA HIS A 943 -5.99 6.75 -18.98
C HIS A 943 -6.46 5.96 -20.21
N ASN A 944 -7.49 6.48 -20.88
CA ASN A 944 -8.02 5.94 -22.13
C ASN A 944 -7.45 6.77 -23.28
N ILE A 945 -6.49 6.21 -24.03
CA ILE A 945 -5.92 6.86 -25.22
C ILE A 945 -6.71 6.37 -26.43
N LEU A 946 -7.86 7.00 -26.66
CA LEU A 946 -8.77 6.62 -27.74
C LEU A 946 -8.78 7.69 -28.82
N ASN A 947 -9.07 7.27 -30.05
CA ASN A 947 -9.33 8.18 -31.16
C ASN A 947 -10.80 8.64 -31.16
N VAL A 948 -11.16 9.52 -32.09
CA VAL A 948 -12.55 9.99 -32.32
C VAL A 948 -13.55 8.83 -32.46
N HIS A 949 -13.12 7.69 -33.02
CA HIS A 949 -13.94 6.48 -33.21
C HIS A 949 -14.00 5.54 -32.00
N GLN A 950 -13.52 5.96 -30.82
CA GLN A 950 -13.44 5.14 -29.60
C GLN A 950 -12.56 3.88 -29.72
N GLN A 951 -11.63 3.87 -30.70
CA GLN A 951 -10.60 2.85 -30.87
C GLN A 951 -9.27 3.33 -30.29
N ALA A 952 -8.30 2.44 -30.08
CA ALA A 952 -6.98 2.83 -29.59
C ALA A 952 -6.26 3.80 -30.54
N ALA A 953 -5.88 4.99 -30.07
CA ALA A 953 -5.19 5.99 -30.90
C ALA A 953 -3.73 5.65 -31.23
N ILE A 954 -3.14 4.71 -30.49
CA ILE A 954 -1.76 4.23 -30.67
C ILE A 954 -1.80 2.94 -31.48
N GLY A 955 -0.99 2.88 -32.54
CA GLY A 955 -0.88 1.73 -33.44
C GLY A 955 0.21 0.75 -33.03
N THR A 956 1.40 1.27 -32.67
CA THR A 956 2.59 0.45 -32.35
C THR A 956 3.20 0.80 -30.99
N ALA A 957 3.62 -0.21 -30.22
CA ALA A 957 4.39 -0.06 -28.99
C ALA A 957 5.77 -0.73 -29.09
N TYR A 958 6.82 0.02 -28.75
CA TYR A 958 8.20 -0.47 -28.66
C TYR A 958 8.59 -0.67 -27.19
N PHE A 959 8.97 -1.89 -26.84
CA PHE A 959 9.53 -2.21 -25.54
C PHE A 959 11.06 -2.06 -25.58
N LEU A 960 11.56 -0.90 -25.14
CA LEU A 960 13.01 -0.63 -25.07
C LEU A 960 13.67 -1.25 -23.83
N VAL A 961 12.86 -1.58 -22.83
CA VAL A 961 13.29 -2.17 -21.55
C VAL A 961 12.27 -3.24 -21.14
N ARG A 962 12.72 -4.31 -20.46
CA ARG A 962 11.83 -5.27 -19.80
C ARG A 962 11.06 -4.60 -18.65
N PRO A 963 9.81 -5.01 -18.38
CA PRO A 963 8.99 -4.50 -17.26
C PRO A 963 9.48 -4.96 -15.87
N ASN A 964 10.79 -5.13 -15.67
CA ASN A 964 11.31 -5.61 -14.41
C ASN A 964 10.99 -4.60 -13.30
N PRO A 965 10.41 -5.04 -12.17
CA PRO A 965 10.19 -4.16 -11.05
C PRO A 965 11.55 -3.70 -10.50
N ARG A 966 11.54 -2.56 -9.81
CA ARG A 966 12.78 -2.01 -9.24
C ARG A 966 13.32 -2.99 -8.20
N PRO A 967 14.64 -3.27 -8.22
CA PRO A 967 15.24 -4.15 -7.22
C PRO A 967 15.04 -3.70 -5.79
N ASP A 968 14.95 -2.38 -5.60
CA ASP A 968 14.80 -1.75 -4.31
C ASP A 968 13.33 -1.59 -3.89
N ASP A 969 12.39 -2.34 -4.48
CA ASP A 969 10.97 -2.29 -4.13
C ASP A 969 10.59 -3.41 -3.13
N ILE A 970 10.39 -3.04 -1.86
CA ILE A 970 9.97 -3.99 -0.82
C ILE A 970 8.56 -4.51 -1.00
N PHE A 971 7.71 -3.78 -1.71
CA PHE A 971 6.32 -4.19 -1.85
C PHE A 971 6.23 -5.51 -2.62
N LEU A 972 7.22 -5.86 -3.45
CA LEU A 972 7.33 -7.20 -4.04
C LEU A 972 7.38 -8.30 -2.96
N ALA A 973 8.16 -8.08 -1.90
CA ALA A 973 8.27 -9.02 -0.78
C ALA A 973 6.99 -9.03 0.07
N VAL A 974 6.40 -7.86 0.33
CA VAL A 974 5.13 -7.75 1.07
C VAL A 974 4.02 -8.48 0.33
N HIS A 975 3.85 -8.24 -0.98
CA HIS A 975 2.83 -8.90 -1.78
C HIS A 975 3.05 -10.42 -1.84
N ALA A 976 4.30 -10.89 -1.97
CA ALA A 976 4.61 -12.31 -2.00
C ALA A 976 4.30 -13.03 -0.68
N VAL A 977 4.61 -12.43 0.47
CA VAL A 977 4.32 -13.02 1.78
C VAL A 977 2.82 -12.97 2.11
N ASN A 978 2.15 -11.87 1.77
CA ASN A 978 0.69 -11.75 1.93
C ASN A 978 -0.04 -12.77 1.04
N ASP A 979 0.36 -12.91 -0.23
CA ASP A 979 -0.19 -13.92 -1.13
C ASP A 979 0.05 -15.35 -0.61
N TRP A 980 1.26 -15.63 -0.13
CA TRP A 980 1.61 -16.94 0.43
C TRP A 980 0.70 -17.34 1.59
N ILE A 981 0.47 -16.46 2.57
CA ILE A 981 -0.38 -16.81 3.72
C ILE A 981 -1.85 -16.97 3.31
N VAL A 982 -2.38 -16.11 2.43
CA VAL A 982 -3.76 -16.20 1.92
C VAL A 982 -4.00 -17.50 1.18
N ARG A 983 -3.10 -17.86 0.24
CA ARG A 983 -3.20 -19.14 -0.48
C ARG A 983 -3.02 -20.34 0.44
N SER A 984 -2.20 -20.21 1.48
CA SER A 984 -2.02 -21.29 2.46
C SER A 984 -3.28 -21.53 3.29
N MET A 985 -4.06 -20.48 3.57
CA MET A 985 -5.40 -20.61 4.17
C MET A 985 -6.38 -21.26 3.20
N ASP A 986 -6.47 -20.76 1.96
CA ASP A 986 -7.43 -21.28 0.97
C ASP A 986 -7.16 -22.74 0.56
N LYS A 987 -5.88 -23.16 0.50
CA LYS A 987 -5.48 -24.54 0.15
C LYS A 987 -5.44 -25.50 1.35
N GLY A 988 -5.79 -25.04 2.56
CA GLY A 988 -5.79 -25.85 3.78
C GLY A 988 -4.40 -26.17 4.36
N ALA A 989 -3.32 -25.66 3.77
CA ALA A 989 -1.95 -25.83 4.30
C ALA A 989 -1.82 -25.21 5.70
N PHE A 990 -2.44 -24.04 5.93
CA PHE A 990 -2.49 -23.39 7.24
C PHE A 990 -3.09 -24.32 8.30
N THR A 991 -4.23 -24.95 8.01
CA THR A 991 -4.88 -25.92 8.90
C THR A 991 -3.98 -27.11 9.20
N SER A 992 -3.24 -27.60 8.21
CA SER A 992 -2.28 -28.70 8.40
C SER A 992 -1.12 -28.33 9.34
N TRP A 993 -0.60 -27.09 9.26
CA TRP A 993 0.46 -26.62 10.15
C TRP A 993 -0.02 -26.48 11.57
N VAL A 994 -1.25 -25.96 11.74
CA VAL A 994 -1.86 -25.75 13.06
C VAL A 994 -2.16 -27.08 13.75
N ARG A 995 -2.76 -28.04 13.05
CA ARG A 995 -3.08 -29.37 13.61
C ARG A 995 -1.86 -30.27 13.85
N GLY A 996 -0.71 -29.92 13.28
CA GLY A 996 0.53 -30.68 13.43
C GLY A 996 1.30 -30.40 14.72
N GLU A 997 0.81 -29.54 15.60
CA GLU A 997 1.46 -29.12 16.85
C GLU A 997 0.59 -29.43 18.07
N ASP A 998 1.22 -29.52 19.25
CA ASP A 998 0.56 -29.93 20.50
C ASP A 998 -0.27 -28.81 21.18
N SER A 999 0.02 -27.54 20.88
CA SER A 999 -0.67 -26.38 21.45
C SER A 999 -0.79 -25.24 20.43
N LEU A 1000 -1.73 -24.31 20.66
CA LEU A 1000 -1.94 -23.16 19.77
C LEU A 1000 -0.78 -22.16 19.81
N ASP A 1001 -0.14 -21.96 20.97
CA ASP A 1001 1.07 -21.13 21.08
C ASP A 1001 2.18 -21.67 20.18
N ARG A 1002 2.46 -22.99 20.23
CA ARG A 1002 3.47 -23.62 19.36
C ARG A 1002 3.08 -23.54 17.88
N ALA A 1003 1.82 -23.82 17.55
CA ALA A 1003 1.28 -23.69 16.20
C ALA A 1003 1.49 -22.27 15.65
N ALA A 1004 1.15 -21.25 16.42
CA ALA A 1004 1.26 -19.86 15.99
C ALA A 1004 2.72 -19.41 15.88
N ARG A 1005 3.62 -19.87 16.77
CA ARG A 1005 5.07 -19.65 16.65
C ARG A 1005 5.64 -20.30 15.38
N LYS A 1006 5.21 -21.53 15.06
CA LYS A 1006 5.61 -22.24 13.84
C LYS A 1006 5.16 -21.52 12.58
N VAL A 1007 3.91 -21.06 12.52
CA VAL A 1007 3.41 -20.25 11.39
C VAL A 1007 4.24 -18.98 11.23
N ARG A 1008 4.55 -18.26 12.32
CA ARG A 1008 5.42 -17.08 12.29
C ARG A 1008 6.83 -17.40 11.81
N GLN A 1009 7.40 -18.54 12.22
CA GLN A 1009 8.71 -19.00 11.76
C GLN A 1009 8.70 -19.27 10.25
N LEU A 1010 7.69 -19.99 9.74
CA LEU A 1010 7.52 -20.25 8.31
C LEU A 1010 7.36 -18.95 7.52
N ALA A 1011 6.59 -17.99 8.03
CA ALA A 1011 6.40 -16.69 7.41
C ALA A 1011 7.71 -15.89 7.32
N ARG A 1012 8.51 -15.89 8.41
CA ARG A 1012 9.85 -15.28 8.42
C ARG A 1012 10.77 -15.96 7.41
N SER A 1013 10.79 -17.30 7.37
CA SER A 1013 11.57 -18.04 6.37
C SER A 1013 11.17 -17.67 4.94
N LYS A 1014 9.87 -17.56 4.63
CA LYS A 1014 9.39 -17.14 3.32
C LYS A 1014 9.80 -15.69 3.00
N TRP A 1015 9.68 -14.78 3.96
CA TRP A 1015 10.14 -13.39 3.81
C TRP A 1015 11.63 -13.31 3.45
N TYR A 1016 12.48 -14.03 4.17
CA TYR A 1016 13.91 -14.06 3.86
C TYR A 1016 14.21 -14.67 2.50
N ALA A 1017 13.53 -15.77 2.14
CA ALA A 1017 13.67 -16.36 0.81
C ALA A 1017 13.33 -15.36 -0.30
N VAL A 1018 12.29 -14.53 -0.12
CA VAL A 1018 11.89 -13.52 -1.09
C VAL A 1018 12.84 -12.31 -1.10
N LEU A 1019 13.37 -11.88 0.04
CA LEU A 1019 14.37 -10.80 0.10
C LEU A 1019 15.73 -11.22 -0.49
N ALA A 1020 16.17 -12.45 -0.23
CA ALA A 1020 17.41 -13.00 -0.77
C ALA A 1020 17.29 -13.41 -2.25
N ARG A 1021 16.08 -13.36 -2.82
CA ARG A 1021 15.80 -13.76 -4.19
C ARG A 1021 16.58 -12.90 -5.17
N SER A 1022 17.33 -13.55 -6.07
CA SER A 1022 17.91 -12.84 -7.20
C SER A 1022 16.83 -12.35 -8.14
N LEU A 1023 16.90 -11.08 -8.52
CA LEU A 1023 16.02 -10.48 -9.53
C LEU A 1023 16.53 -10.71 -10.95
N ALA A 1024 17.70 -11.34 -11.11
CA ALA A 1024 18.20 -11.75 -12.40
C ALA A 1024 17.39 -12.94 -12.91
N TRP A 1025 16.81 -12.80 -14.10
CA TRP A 1025 15.90 -13.79 -14.70
C TRP A 1025 16.47 -15.22 -14.69
N SER A 1026 17.72 -15.37 -15.12
CA SER A 1026 18.42 -16.66 -15.20
C SER A 1026 18.66 -17.34 -13.85
N ARG A 1027 18.57 -16.59 -12.74
CA ARG A 1027 18.79 -17.09 -11.38
C ARG A 1027 17.48 -17.34 -10.62
N LEU A 1028 16.33 -17.00 -11.21
CA LEU A 1028 15.04 -17.33 -10.63
C LEU A 1028 14.83 -18.85 -10.68
N ARG A 1029 14.58 -19.47 -9.53
CA ARG A 1029 14.27 -20.90 -9.38
C ARG A 1029 12.76 -21.09 -9.22
N GLU A 1030 12.29 -21.45 -8.03
CA GLU A 1030 10.88 -21.77 -7.74
C GLU A 1030 9.94 -20.58 -7.93
N ASP A 1031 10.41 -19.35 -7.70
CA ASP A 1031 9.56 -18.14 -7.85
C ASP A 1031 9.39 -17.68 -9.31
N ARG A 1032 10.02 -18.35 -10.29
CA ARG A 1032 10.02 -17.94 -11.70
C ARG A 1032 8.61 -17.80 -12.26
N ASP A 1033 7.71 -18.72 -11.94
CA ASP A 1033 6.34 -18.71 -12.46
C ASP A 1033 5.55 -17.52 -11.92
N SER A 1034 5.68 -17.21 -10.63
CA SER A 1034 5.01 -16.07 -9.99
C SER A 1034 5.49 -14.74 -10.59
N VAL A 1035 6.81 -14.58 -10.76
CA VAL A 1035 7.37 -13.39 -11.41
C VAL A 1035 6.96 -13.32 -12.88
N THR A 1036 6.91 -14.47 -13.58
CA THR A 1036 6.42 -14.53 -14.97
C THR A 1036 4.99 -14.03 -15.07
N TRP A 1037 4.10 -14.46 -14.19
CA TRP A 1037 2.72 -13.95 -14.14
C TRP A 1037 2.64 -12.46 -13.85
N ASP A 1038 3.44 -11.95 -12.90
CA ASP A 1038 3.47 -10.53 -12.58
C ASP A 1038 3.89 -9.69 -13.80
N LEU A 1039 4.94 -10.10 -14.51
CA LEU A 1039 5.41 -9.40 -15.72
C LEU A 1039 4.47 -9.57 -16.91
N LEU A 1040 3.86 -10.74 -17.06
CA LEU A 1040 2.86 -11.05 -18.08
C LEU A 1040 1.67 -10.09 -17.99
N VAL A 1041 1.09 -9.94 -16.79
CA VAL A 1041 -0.04 -9.03 -16.58
C VAL A 1041 0.35 -7.60 -16.92
N LEU A 1042 1.54 -7.15 -16.52
CA LEU A 1042 2.05 -5.81 -16.84
C LEU A 1042 2.15 -5.55 -18.34
N MET A 1043 2.79 -6.46 -19.07
CA MET A 1043 2.89 -6.36 -20.53
C MET A 1043 1.52 -6.35 -21.18
N TRP A 1044 0.63 -7.26 -20.75
CA TRP A 1044 -0.70 -7.39 -21.32
C TRP A 1044 -1.58 -6.17 -21.05
N GLN A 1045 -1.35 -5.46 -19.95
CA GLN A 1045 -2.09 -4.22 -19.66
C GLN A 1045 -1.73 -3.09 -20.58
N VAL A 1046 -0.44 -2.93 -20.89
CA VAL A 1046 0.03 -1.92 -21.83
C VAL A 1046 -0.44 -2.28 -23.24
N ILE A 1047 -0.25 -3.52 -23.68
CA ILE A 1047 -0.73 -4.01 -24.99
C ILE A 1047 -2.26 -3.88 -25.08
N GLY A 1048 -2.95 -4.16 -23.97
CA GLY A 1048 -4.38 -3.97 -23.77
C GLY A 1048 -4.87 -2.56 -24.08
N ARG A 1049 -4.03 -1.53 -23.97
CA ARG A 1049 -4.37 -0.15 -24.36
C ARG A 1049 -4.39 0.05 -25.87
N LEU A 1050 -3.59 -0.72 -26.61
CA LEU A 1050 -3.47 -0.64 -28.07
C LEU A 1050 -4.52 -1.49 -28.81
N VAL A 1051 -5.14 -2.45 -28.13
CA VAL A 1051 -6.15 -3.36 -28.72
C VAL A 1051 -7.60 -2.93 -28.48
N ARG A 1052 -7.80 -1.73 -27.95
CA ARG A 1052 -9.15 -1.23 -27.58
C ARG A 1052 -9.97 -0.87 -28.80
N GLY A 1053 -11.25 -1.22 -28.75
CA GLY A 1053 -12.14 -1.10 -29.90
C GLY A 1053 -12.05 -2.29 -30.86
N ASP A 1054 -11.50 -3.42 -30.38
CA ASP A 1054 -11.34 -4.67 -31.14
C ASP A 1054 -10.47 -4.51 -32.39
N VAL A 1055 -9.35 -3.81 -32.21
CA VAL A 1055 -8.36 -3.55 -33.26
C VAL A 1055 -7.04 -4.25 -32.93
N PRO A 1056 -6.26 -4.70 -33.92
CA PRO A 1056 -4.96 -5.32 -33.66
C PRO A 1056 -3.96 -4.27 -33.16
N ALA A 1057 -2.99 -4.74 -32.38
CA ALA A 1057 -1.82 -3.96 -31.99
C ALA A 1057 -0.56 -4.47 -32.68
N ARG A 1058 0.43 -3.60 -32.85
CA ARG A 1058 1.79 -3.98 -33.26
C ARG A 1058 2.73 -3.77 -32.09
N VAL A 1059 3.53 -4.79 -31.76
CA VAL A 1059 4.43 -4.77 -30.61
C VAL A 1059 5.84 -5.16 -31.06
N VAL A 1060 6.81 -4.32 -30.72
CA VAL A 1060 8.21 -4.51 -31.10
C VAL A 1060 9.07 -4.65 -29.85
N PHE A 1061 9.78 -5.76 -29.74
CA PHE A 1061 10.74 -6.02 -28.64
C PHE A 1061 12.15 -5.65 -29.09
N VAL A 1062 12.70 -4.56 -28.54
CA VAL A 1062 14.01 -4.04 -28.93
C VAL A 1062 15.14 -4.49 -28.01
N ASP A 1063 14.85 -4.63 -26.71
CA ASP A 1063 15.84 -5.05 -25.74
C ASP A 1063 16.26 -6.51 -25.97
N ALA A 1064 17.53 -6.75 -26.28
CA ALA A 1064 18.07 -8.10 -26.49
C ALA A 1064 17.82 -9.04 -25.30
N ALA A 1065 17.63 -8.49 -24.10
CA ALA A 1065 17.31 -9.26 -22.90
C ALA A 1065 15.93 -9.96 -22.93
N PHE A 1066 15.04 -9.65 -23.88
CA PHE A 1066 13.79 -10.39 -24.08
C PHE A 1066 14.01 -11.78 -24.68
N ALA A 1067 15.01 -11.94 -25.56
CA ALA A 1067 15.36 -13.21 -26.19
C ALA A 1067 16.89 -13.32 -26.38
N PRO A 1068 17.65 -13.55 -25.28
CA PRO A 1068 19.12 -13.47 -25.31
C PRO A 1068 19.76 -14.49 -26.27
N GLY A 1069 19.21 -15.71 -26.34
CA GLY A 1069 19.71 -16.74 -27.24
C GLY A 1069 19.60 -16.31 -28.69
N ARG A 1070 18.42 -15.82 -29.09
CA ARG A 1070 18.17 -15.32 -30.46
C ARG A 1070 18.94 -14.06 -30.82
N ALA A 1071 19.11 -13.16 -29.86
CA ALA A 1071 19.82 -11.89 -30.09
C ALA A 1071 21.34 -12.09 -30.23
N GLY A 1072 21.89 -13.07 -29.49
CA GLY A 1072 23.33 -13.38 -29.50
C GLY A 1072 23.74 -14.27 -30.67
N ILE A 1073 23.12 -15.46 -30.80
CA ILE A 1073 23.47 -16.45 -31.82
C ILE A 1073 22.27 -16.67 -32.76
N PRO A 1074 22.39 -16.31 -34.05
CA PRO A 1074 21.33 -16.55 -35.02
C PRO A 1074 20.90 -18.03 -35.04
N GLY A 1075 19.61 -18.28 -34.82
CA GLY A 1075 19.03 -19.64 -34.86
C GLY A 1075 19.05 -20.40 -33.52
N GLN A 1076 19.66 -19.89 -32.45
CA GLN A 1076 19.58 -20.53 -31.14
C GLN A 1076 18.20 -20.23 -30.48
N PRO A 1077 17.40 -21.26 -30.16
CA PRO A 1077 16.12 -21.03 -29.48
C PRO A 1077 16.34 -20.66 -28.01
N ASP A 1078 15.49 -19.77 -27.50
CA ASP A 1078 15.46 -19.42 -26.09
C ASP A 1078 14.64 -20.42 -25.26
N THR A 1079 15.11 -20.71 -24.05
CA THR A 1079 14.41 -21.57 -23.09
C THR A 1079 13.67 -20.73 -22.05
N ARG A 1080 12.86 -21.38 -21.20
CA ARG A 1080 12.18 -20.71 -20.08
C ARG A 1080 13.16 -20.04 -19.08
N GLU A 1081 14.41 -20.48 -19.06
CA GLU A 1081 15.43 -19.99 -18.13
C GLU A 1081 16.19 -18.79 -18.70
N THR A 1082 16.26 -18.69 -20.03
CA THR A 1082 16.98 -17.60 -20.72
C THR A 1082 16.06 -16.43 -21.05
N SER A 1083 14.83 -16.70 -21.52
CA SER A 1083 13.88 -15.69 -22.00
C SER A 1083 12.63 -15.56 -21.13
N LEU A 1084 12.21 -14.31 -20.90
CA LEU A 1084 10.91 -13.98 -20.30
C LEU A 1084 9.75 -14.46 -21.19
N LEU A 1085 9.83 -14.22 -22.50
CA LEU A 1085 8.74 -14.53 -23.43
C LEU A 1085 8.54 -16.05 -23.57
N SER A 1086 9.63 -16.83 -23.59
CA SER A 1086 9.55 -18.30 -23.55
C SER A 1086 8.95 -18.80 -22.23
N SER A 1087 9.22 -18.13 -21.10
CA SER A 1087 8.61 -18.46 -19.81
C SER A 1087 7.11 -18.15 -19.80
N VAL A 1088 6.69 -17.01 -20.38
CA VAL A 1088 5.27 -16.67 -20.55
C VAL A 1088 4.55 -17.77 -21.33
N LEU A 1089 5.15 -18.26 -22.43
CA LEU A 1089 4.58 -19.38 -23.16
C LEU A 1089 4.56 -20.67 -22.32
N HIS A 1090 5.58 -20.92 -21.50
CA HIS A 1090 5.58 -22.10 -20.65
C HIS A 1090 4.44 -22.10 -19.63
N VAL A 1091 4.21 -20.96 -18.97
CA VAL A 1091 3.22 -20.80 -17.91
C VAL A 1091 1.78 -20.81 -18.43
N LEU A 1092 1.54 -20.29 -19.64
CA LEU A 1092 0.22 -20.28 -20.26
C LEU A 1092 -0.14 -21.60 -20.96
N ARG A 1093 0.85 -22.41 -21.38
CA ARG A 1093 0.64 -23.67 -22.12
C ARG A 1093 -0.38 -24.62 -21.47
N PRO A 1094 -0.34 -24.89 -20.15
CA PRO A 1094 -1.26 -25.85 -19.51
C PRO A 1094 -2.73 -25.47 -19.64
N TYR A 1095 -3.05 -24.20 -19.90
CA TYR A 1095 -4.43 -23.74 -20.03
C TYR A 1095 -5.01 -23.99 -21.43
N PHE A 1096 -4.14 -24.02 -22.45
CA PHE A 1096 -4.52 -24.15 -23.86
C PHE A 1096 -4.40 -25.59 -24.41
N THR A 1097 -3.65 -26.48 -23.74
CA THR A 1097 -3.49 -27.88 -24.16
C THR A 1097 -4.60 -28.80 -23.67
N GLU A 1098 -5.07 -29.70 -24.52
CA GLU A 1098 -6.01 -30.78 -24.15
C GLU A 1098 -5.32 -31.83 -23.26
N GLY A 1099 -5.99 -32.30 -22.20
CA GLY A 1099 -5.45 -33.29 -21.25
C GLY A 1099 -4.65 -32.73 -20.05
N SER A 1100 -4.77 -31.43 -19.77
CA SER A 1100 -4.13 -30.77 -18.61
C SER A 1100 -4.80 -31.13 -17.28
N THR A 1101 -4.05 -31.01 -16.18
CA THR A 1101 -4.55 -31.17 -14.79
C THR A 1101 -5.26 -29.92 -14.24
N VAL A 1102 -5.28 -28.84 -15.01
CA VAL A 1102 -5.94 -27.57 -14.65
C VAL A 1102 -7.45 -27.69 -14.81
N SER A 1103 -8.21 -27.08 -13.90
CA SER A 1103 -9.69 -27.06 -13.94
C SER A 1103 -10.22 -26.47 -15.26
N ASP A 1104 -11.32 -27.01 -15.79
CA ASP A 1104 -11.97 -26.45 -16.99
C ASP A 1104 -12.44 -25.01 -16.76
N HIS A 1105 -12.80 -24.67 -15.52
CA HIS A 1105 -13.13 -23.33 -15.07
C HIS A 1105 -11.97 -22.34 -15.32
N ASP A 1106 -10.78 -22.65 -14.84
CA ASP A 1106 -9.60 -21.79 -15.00
C ASP A 1106 -9.13 -21.72 -16.46
N ARG A 1107 -9.23 -22.83 -17.20
CA ARG A 1107 -8.91 -22.86 -18.64
C ARG A 1107 -9.79 -21.89 -19.43
N PHE A 1108 -11.08 -21.85 -19.13
CA PHE A 1108 -12.00 -20.91 -19.78
C PHE A 1108 -11.67 -19.44 -19.48
N ILE A 1109 -11.28 -19.13 -18.23
CA ILE A 1109 -10.86 -17.78 -17.84
C ILE A 1109 -9.59 -17.36 -18.59
N VAL A 1110 -8.56 -18.21 -18.60
CA VAL A 1110 -7.30 -17.90 -19.29
C VAL A 1110 -7.49 -17.76 -20.79
N ASP A 1111 -8.29 -18.64 -21.40
CA ASP A 1111 -8.60 -18.55 -22.82
C ASP A 1111 -9.30 -17.22 -23.15
N SER A 1112 -10.23 -16.78 -22.31
CA SER A 1112 -10.89 -15.48 -22.46
C SER A 1112 -9.92 -14.29 -22.38
N LEU A 1113 -8.94 -14.34 -21.48
CA LEU A 1113 -8.09 -13.20 -21.15
C LEU A 1113 -6.83 -13.10 -22.01
N TYR A 1114 -6.18 -14.23 -22.28
CA TYR A 1114 -4.78 -14.29 -22.75
C TYR A 1114 -4.61 -15.00 -24.09
N ARG A 1115 -5.67 -15.53 -24.71
CA ARG A 1115 -5.59 -16.20 -26.01
C ARG A 1115 -4.98 -15.32 -27.12
N PRO A 1116 -5.36 -14.04 -27.30
CA PRO A 1116 -4.76 -13.23 -28.35
C PRO A 1116 -3.26 -13.04 -28.15
N LEU A 1117 -2.84 -12.84 -26.89
CA LEU A 1117 -1.44 -12.75 -26.50
C LEU A 1117 -0.68 -14.05 -26.79
N TRP A 1118 -1.27 -15.20 -26.42
CA TRP A 1118 -0.69 -16.52 -26.66
C TRP A 1118 -0.44 -16.77 -28.15
N LEU A 1119 -1.40 -16.45 -29.02
CA LEU A 1119 -1.29 -16.63 -30.46
C LEU A 1119 -0.27 -15.67 -31.10
N ALA A 1120 -0.24 -14.41 -30.65
CA ALA A 1120 0.72 -13.43 -31.13
C ALA A 1120 2.17 -13.80 -30.73
N LEU A 1121 2.38 -14.20 -29.47
CA LEU A 1121 3.69 -14.63 -28.98
C LEU A 1121 4.15 -15.94 -29.63
N SER A 1122 3.27 -16.92 -29.76
CA SER A 1122 3.58 -18.19 -30.44
C SER A 1122 4.05 -17.95 -31.88
N ARG A 1123 3.33 -17.12 -32.64
CA ARG A 1123 3.74 -16.73 -34.02
C ARG A 1123 5.07 -15.99 -34.04
N CYS A 1124 5.28 -15.02 -33.14
CA CYS A 1124 6.54 -14.27 -33.05
C CYS A 1124 7.74 -15.16 -32.72
N ILE A 1125 7.54 -16.20 -31.92
CA ILE A 1125 8.59 -17.14 -31.56
C ILE A 1125 8.80 -18.17 -32.68
N GLU A 1126 7.75 -18.64 -33.36
CA GLU A 1126 7.88 -19.59 -34.47
C GLU A 1126 8.45 -18.98 -35.75
N GLN A 1127 8.26 -17.68 -35.98
CA GLN A 1127 8.89 -16.96 -37.09
C GLN A 1127 10.42 -16.94 -36.90
N SER A 1128 11.11 -17.75 -37.70
CA SER A 1128 12.57 -17.63 -37.91
C SER A 1128 12.87 -16.21 -38.40
N PRO A 1129 13.99 -15.58 -37.97
CA PRO A 1129 14.39 -14.30 -38.54
C PRO A 1129 14.71 -14.55 -40.02
N GLU A 1130 13.77 -14.22 -40.90
CA GLU A 1130 14.10 -14.00 -42.29
C GLU A 1130 15.14 -12.88 -42.32
N ARG A 1131 16.27 -13.17 -42.95
CA ARG A 1131 17.36 -12.22 -43.17
C ARG A 1131 16.77 -10.95 -43.81
N ASN A 1132 16.70 -9.86 -43.05
CA ASN A 1132 16.83 -8.53 -43.61
C ASN A 1132 18.31 -8.26 -43.86
#